data_AF-A0A2M6YJS5-F1
#
_entry.id   AF-A0A2M6YJS5-F1
#
_cell.length_a   1.000
_cell.length_b   1.000
_cell.length_c   1.000
_cell.angle_alpha   90.00
_cell.angle_beta   90.00
_cell.angle_gamma   90.00
#
_symmetry.space_group_name_H-M   'P 1'
#
loop_
_entity.id
_entity.type
_entity.pdbx_description
1 polymer ?
#
loop_
_entity_poly.entity_id
_entity_poly.type
_entity_poly.pdbx_seq_one_letter_code
_entity_poly.pdbx_strand_id
1 'polypeptide(L)'
;GRLEVFAAAPSRQGAGFGRRSHIATVTAGEILVGVAVDSSKPDRAALIAVGQPDTLFYRMDLAVFQDLATDPERGDQARHLVNRWLERFTLGFTATVKPAADLVFTAAAGALLVERGRTVRAASGMVWVRLESAAPPRLETIALPASVLTAPFPLSADCRLVAAEALRLTLIESPPGDRSAALWQGLAAYQRALWTGLEDRLNTAATAEADRLRHRIDRDQYRRRHALEQLAAVVTDQAPELTRSRLDPPLLAACRLVGRHQGIAMREANQGIEAPTLQARVEAIGRASRAGVRRVTLEGPWWRRDNGAILGFLAGDQPGDQHPVALLPQRAGAYRLLDPQTQSEQAVDTAVAHRLAPTAYIFYATFADRELTLREVVQPATRGIGREVFSVLTLGAAGATLGLLLPILTGILFDSVVPEASRGRLGQLTLILITCSLVAAVFEFTKAISILRLKGKIEPVIEAAVLDRVIALPIPFFRRFSTGDLTNRSLGICAIGKLLSDVGIQALLGAVFSSLNFILLFYYDARLALIAVGFTLLAVLALGAASAYQVRYQRRLSEIEGTLSGILLQLINGIGKLRVSGTEDRAFAVWAERFAAKRRIEYRSRTLQNLLDTFNGFFPILTAMAIFAYVLLEGSETFTTGRFIAFNAAYTNFQAALLQMAGAFSSLVAVAPFYERARPIFETLPEVRPESAHPGVLSGSLSVHQCAFATLPTAR
;
A
#
# COMPACT_ATOMS: atom_id res chain seq x y z
N GLY A 1 51.05 -29.60 17.21
CA GLY A 1 49.58 -29.67 17.25
C GLY A 1 48.92 -28.29 17.23
N ARG A 2 47.58 -28.30 17.24
CA ARG A 2 46.68 -27.14 17.22
C ARG A 2 45.59 -27.34 18.27
N LEU A 3 45.30 -26.31 19.06
CA LEU A 3 44.33 -26.33 20.16
C LEU A 3 43.25 -25.27 19.92
N GLU A 4 41.98 -25.66 19.97
CA GLU A 4 40.85 -24.75 19.84
C GLU A 4 40.23 -24.50 21.21
N VAL A 5 40.04 -23.23 21.57
CA VAL A 5 39.49 -22.81 22.86
C VAL A 5 38.07 -22.30 22.65
N PHE A 6 37.12 -22.87 23.38
CA PHE A 6 35.70 -22.53 23.35
C PHE A 6 35.22 -22.04 24.72
N ALA A 7 34.33 -21.05 24.71
CA ALA A 7 33.50 -20.67 25.84
C ALA A 7 32.21 -21.47 25.81
N ALA A 8 31.77 -21.99 26.96
CA ALA A 8 30.45 -22.61 27.06
C ALA A 8 29.73 -22.18 28.35
N ALA A 9 28.43 -21.94 28.22
CA ALA A 9 27.54 -21.71 29.36
C ALA A 9 27.14 -23.05 30.02
N PRO A 10 26.94 -23.09 31.34
CA PRO A 10 26.46 -24.29 32.04
C PRO A 10 25.05 -24.65 31.58
N SER A 11 24.80 -25.94 31.33
CA SER A 11 23.45 -26.43 31.00
C SER A 11 22.57 -26.46 32.26
N ARG A 12 21.38 -25.86 32.20
CA ARG A 12 20.39 -25.90 33.29
C ARG A 12 19.77 -27.28 33.55
N GLN A 13 20.04 -28.29 32.71
CA GLN A 13 19.38 -29.59 32.77
C GLN A 13 20.24 -30.74 33.35
N GLY A 14 21.40 -30.44 33.93
CA GLY A 14 22.26 -31.44 34.57
C GLY A 14 23.16 -32.18 33.57
N ALA A 15 24.44 -32.26 33.90
CA ALA A 15 25.53 -32.92 33.20
C ALA A 15 25.74 -32.52 31.71
N GLY A 16 26.18 -31.27 31.47
CA GLY A 16 26.73 -30.87 30.17
C GLY A 16 26.99 -29.38 30.01
N PHE A 17 27.84 -29.04 29.05
CA PHE A 17 28.04 -27.67 28.59
C PHE A 17 27.09 -27.36 27.41
N GLY A 18 26.48 -26.18 27.40
CA GLY A 18 25.58 -25.73 26.34
C GLY A 18 26.32 -25.38 25.03
N ARG A 19 25.68 -24.53 24.21
CA ARG A 19 26.26 -24.07 22.92
C ARG A 19 27.66 -23.47 23.12
N ARG A 20 28.64 -24.01 22.38
CA ARG A 20 30.04 -23.59 22.42
C ARG A 20 30.27 -22.39 21.51
N SER A 21 30.93 -21.36 22.02
CA SER A 21 31.38 -20.20 21.24
C SER A 21 32.89 -20.26 21.10
N HIS A 22 33.40 -20.28 19.86
CA HIS A 22 34.84 -20.27 19.60
C HIS A 22 35.45 -18.94 20.08
N ILE A 23 36.56 -19.02 20.83
CA ILE A 23 37.28 -17.85 21.36
C ILE A 23 38.60 -17.68 20.62
N ALA A 24 39.43 -18.72 20.60
CA ALA A 24 40.78 -18.60 20.08
C ALA A 24 41.29 -19.94 19.55
N THR A 25 42.24 -19.87 18.63
CA THR A 25 43.06 -21.01 18.21
C THR A 25 44.48 -20.79 18.72
N VAL A 26 45.07 -21.79 19.37
CA VAL A 26 46.45 -21.79 19.85
C VAL A 26 47.27 -22.78 19.00
N THR A 27 48.43 -22.35 18.50
CA THR A 27 49.32 -23.12 17.61
C THR A 27 50.60 -23.55 18.34
N ALA A 28 51.37 -24.46 17.74
CA ALA A 28 52.65 -24.90 18.31
C ALA A 28 53.59 -23.71 18.63
N GLY A 29 54.24 -23.77 19.79
CA GLY A 29 55.14 -22.70 20.27
C GLY A 29 54.44 -21.55 20.99
N GLU A 30 53.13 -21.60 21.21
CA GLU A 30 52.37 -20.59 21.97
C GLU A 30 51.99 -21.08 23.37
N ILE A 31 51.60 -20.12 24.22
CA ILE A 31 51.17 -20.39 25.60
C ILE A 31 49.66 -20.25 25.77
N LEU A 32 49.13 -20.98 26.74
CA LEU A 32 47.77 -20.81 27.25
C LEU A 32 47.87 -20.58 28.76
N VAL A 33 47.62 -19.34 29.20
CA VAL A 33 47.63 -19.02 30.63
C VAL A 33 46.30 -19.42 31.25
N GLY A 34 46.36 -20.26 32.29
CA GLY A 34 45.18 -20.67 33.04
C GLY A 34 44.54 -19.49 33.76
N VAL A 35 43.23 -19.30 33.59
CA VAL A 35 42.46 -18.37 34.41
C VAL A 35 42.09 -19.11 35.69
N ALA A 36 42.44 -18.55 36.86
CA ALA A 36 42.02 -19.09 38.14
C ALA A 36 40.50 -18.90 38.28
N VAL A 37 39.74 -19.91 37.84
CA VAL A 37 38.30 -19.98 38.05
C VAL A 37 38.08 -20.63 39.41
N ASP A 38 37.31 -19.96 40.26
CA ASP A 38 36.91 -20.47 41.56
C ASP A 38 36.07 -21.74 41.35
N SER A 39 36.69 -22.90 41.58
CA SER A 39 36.09 -24.22 41.34
C SER A 39 34.96 -24.56 42.32
N SER A 40 34.67 -23.67 43.27
CA SER A 40 33.60 -23.82 44.27
C SER A 40 32.19 -23.45 43.76
N LYS A 41 32.06 -22.90 42.53
CA LYS A 41 30.77 -22.47 41.95
C LYS A 41 30.49 -23.15 40.59
N PRO A 42 29.70 -24.24 40.54
CA PRO A 42 29.42 -24.99 39.31
C PRO A 42 28.52 -24.28 38.28
N ASP A 43 27.88 -23.15 38.65
CA ASP A 43 27.00 -22.36 37.78
C ASP A 43 27.73 -21.31 36.91
N ARG A 44 29.06 -21.40 36.79
CA ARG A 44 29.85 -20.44 35.99
C ARG A 44 30.16 -20.96 34.58
N ALA A 45 30.43 -20.02 33.66
CA ALA A 45 30.92 -20.34 32.33
C ALA A 45 32.23 -21.16 32.40
N ALA A 46 32.52 -21.96 31.38
CA ALA A 46 33.77 -22.72 31.32
C ALA A 46 34.52 -22.50 30.00
N LEU A 47 35.84 -22.54 30.10
CA LEU A 47 36.74 -22.62 28.94
C LEU A 47 37.03 -24.09 28.65
N ILE A 48 36.68 -24.52 27.45
CA ILE A 48 36.93 -25.87 26.96
C ILE A 48 38.02 -25.77 25.90
N ALA A 49 39.17 -26.38 26.16
CA ALA A 49 40.25 -26.50 25.18
C ALA A 49 40.18 -27.89 24.51
N VAL A 50 40.07 -27.91 23.18
CA VAL A 50 39.95 -29.13 22.37
C VAL A 50 41.19 -29.24 21.49
N GLY A 51 42.03 -30.25 21.74
CA GLY A 51 43.23 -30.52 20.95
C GLY A 51 42.90 -31.31 19.68
N GLN A 52 43.50 -30.93 18.55
CA GLN A 52 43.52 -31.78 17.37
C GLN A 52 44.47 -32.97 17.58
N PRO A 53 44.34 -34.07 16.81
CA PRO A 53 45.29 -35.18 16.84
C PRO A 53 46.74 -34.65 16.74
N ASP A 54 47.67 -35.29 17.46
CA ASP A 54 49.10 -34.90 17.54
C ASP A 54 49.39 -33.57 18.27
N THR A 55 48.51 -33.19 19.20
CA THR A 55 48.74 -32.04 20.10
C THR A 55 49.29 -32.49 21.45
N LEU A 56 50.56 -32.17 21.72
CA LEU A 56 51.20 -32.33 23.02
C LEU A 56 51.11 -31.02 23.81
N PHE A 57 50.65 -31.09 25.07
CA PHE A 57 50.55 -29.95 25.97
C PHE A 57 51.57 -30.10 27.10
N TYR A 58 52.49 -29.15 27.22
CA TYR A 58 53.47 -29.11 28.31
C TYR A 58 52.99 -28.15 29.38
N ARG A 59 52.74 -28.67 30.59
CA ARG A 59 52.38 -27.85 31.75
C ARG A 59 53.65 -27.26 32.36
N MET A 60 53.67 -25.94 32.51
CA MET A 60 54.73 -25.20 33.20
C MET A 60 54.11 -24.48 34.41
N ASP A 61 54.83 -24.45 35.52
CA ASP A 61 54.42 -23.64 36.68
C ASP A 61 54.54 -22.16 36.33
N LEU A 62 53.57 -21.36 36.74
CA LEU A 62 53.57 -19.92 36.50
C LEU A 62 54.77 -19.25 37.17
N ALA A 63 55.21 -19.72 38.34
CA ALA A 63 56.39 -19.19 39.02
C ALA A 63 57.66 -19.42 38.19
N VAL A 64 57.80 -20.60 37.57
CA VAL A 64 58.93 -20.92 36.68
C VAL A 64 58.90 -20.07 35.41
N PHE A 65 57.72 -19.82 34.85
CA PHE A 65 57.58 -18.91 33.70
C PHE A 65 57.91 -17.46 34.07
N GLN A 66 57.55 -17.02 35.27
CA GLN A 66 57.89 -15.69 35.80
C GLN A 66 59.40 -15.53 35.96
N ASP A 67 60.08 -16.56 36.47
CA ASP A 67 61.54 -16.56 36.59
C ASP A 67 62.21 -16.50 35.21
N LEU A 68 61.74 -17.29 34.23
CA LEU A 68 62.23 -17.24 32.84
C LEU A 68 61.97 -15.90 32.15
N ALA A 69 60.90 -15.19 32.53
CA ALA A 69 60.59 -13.87 32.00
C ALA A 69 61.49 -12.76 32.55
N THR A 70 62.21 -13.01 33.66
CA THR A 70 63.17 -12.07 34.26
C THR A 70 64.61 -12.26 33.76
N ASP A 71 64.88 -13.36 33.04
CA ASP A 71 66.17 -13.64 32.38
C ASP A 71 66.39 -12.67 31.20
N PRO A 72 67.52 -11.91 31.16
CA PRO A 72 67.79 -10.97 30.08
C PRO A 72 67.93 -11.59 28.68
N GLU A 73 68.27 -12.88 28.56
CA GLU A 73 68.35 -13.56 27.25
C GLU A 73 66.99 -14.08 26.76
N ARG A 74 66.09 -14.44 27.68
CA ARG A 74 64.82 -15.13 27.39
C ARG A 74 63.57 -14.28 27.63
N GLY A 75 63.73 -13.13 28.30
CA GLY A 75 62.64 -12.23 28.67
C GLY A 75 61.86 -11.68 27.47
N ASP A 76 62.54 -11.36 26.37
CA ASP A 76 61.86 -10.88 25.15
C ASP A 76 60.99 -11.96 24.50
N GLN A 77 61.42 -13.23 24.56
CA GLN A 77 60.64 -14.35 24.08
C GLN A 77 59.40 -14.58 24.97
N ALA A 78 59.55 -14.51 26.29
CA ALA A 78 58.42 -14.64 27.22
C ALA A 78 57.38 -13.52 27.01
N ARG A 79 57.82 -12.27 26.78
CA ARG A 79 56.94 -11.13 26.48
C ARG A 79 56.17 -11.32 25.18
N HIS A 80 56.85 -11.78 24.12
CA HIS A 80 56.20 -12.06 22.85
C HIS A 80 55.08 -13.10 23.01
N LEU A 81 55.31 -14.15 23.80
CA LEU A 81 54.32 -15.19 24.09
C LEU A 81 53.10 -14.64 24.85
N VAL A 82 53.30 -13.78 25.85
CA VAL A 82 52.21 -13.17 26.63
C VAL A 82 51.39 -12.19 25.78
N ASN A 83 52.03 -11.30 25.02
CA ASN A 83 51.33 -10.34 24.17
C ASN A 83 50.48 -11.04 23.10
N ARG A 84 51.03 -12.08 22.47
CA ARG A 84 50.33 -12.85 21.44
C ARG A 84 49.16 -13.65 22.01
N TRP A 85 49.32 -14.21 23.21
CA TRP A 85 48.24 -14.87 23.93
C TRP A 85 47.10 -13.88 24.27
N LEU A 86 47.45 -12.72 24.82
CA LEU A 86 46.52 -11.65 25.15
C LEU A 86 45.73 -11.16 23.92
N GLU A 87 46.41 -10.87 22.81
CA GLU A 87 45.77 -10.36 21.59
C GLU A 87 44.73 -11.35 21.05
N ARG A 88 45.08 -12.64 20.96
CA ARG A 88 44.15 -13.68 20.50
C ARG A 88 42.97 -13.88 21.44
N PHE A 89 43.23 -13.87 22.73
CA PHE A 89 42.16 -14.00 23.71
C PHE A 89 41.23 -12.80 23.61
N THR A 90 41.73 -11.57 23.68
CA THR A 90 40.92 -10.35 23.59
C THR A 90 39.98 -10.36 22.38
N LEU A 91 40.49 -10.69 21.20
CA LEU A 91 39.69 -10.78 19.97
C LEU A 91 38.55 -11.81 20.06
N GLY A 92 38.76 -12.94 20.74
CA GLY A 92 37.71 -13.92 21.02
C GLY A 92 36.63 -13.44 21.99
N PHE A 93 36.97 -12.54 22.91
CA PHE A 93 36.06 -11.96 23.89
C PHE A 93 35.24 -10.78 23.34
N THR A 94 35.79 -10.02 22.39
CA THR A 94 35.17 -8.84 21.76
C THR A 94 34.66 -9.18 20.35
N ALA A 95 33.40 -9.55 20.22
CA ALA A 95 32.88 -10.17 19.00
C ALA A 95 32.96 -9.31 17.71
N THR A 96 33.33 -9.97 16.61
CA THR A 96 33.08 -9.76 15.16
C THR A 96 33.27 -8.38 14.49
N VAL A 97 33.15 -7.26 15.19
CA VAL A 97 33.30 -5.91 14.60
C VAL A 97 34.16 -5.06 15.53
N LYS A 98 35.20 -4.44 14.97
CA LYS A 98 36.10 -3.55 15.73
C LYS A 98 35.30 -2.42 16.39
N PRO A 99 35.40 -2.22 17.71
CA PRO A 99 34.66 -1.19 18.41
C PRO A 99 35.07 0.22 17.95
N ALA A 100 34.09 1.07 17.61
CA ALA A 100 34.32 2.50 17.46
C ALA A 100 34.72 3.10 18.82
N ALA A 101 35.77 3.94 18.85
CA ALA A 101 36.24 4.65 20.04
C ALA A 101 36.51 6.11 19.67
N ASP A 102 36.29 7.03 20.61
CA ASP A 102 36.43 8.48 20.38
C ASP A 102 37.89 8.88 20.15
N LEU A 103 38.81 8.18 20.81
CA LEU A 103 40.24 8.43 20.74
C LEU A 103 40.99 7.12 20.44
N VAL A 104 42.08 7.25 19.68
CA VAL A 104 42.95 6.13 19.34
C VAL A 104 44.34 6.43 19.90
N PHE A 105 44.82 5.58 20.79
CA PHE A 105 46.15 5.66 21.36
C PHE A 105 47.18 5.04 20.39
N THR A 106 48.12 5.86 19.92
CA THR A 106 49.27 5.43 19.11
C THR A 106 50.53 5.44 19.96
N ALA A 107 51.40 4.44 19.85
CA ALA A 107 52.67 4.41 20.58
C ALA A 107 53.51 5.68 20.35
N ALA A 108 53.50 6.25 19.15
CA ALA A 108 54.20 7.51 18.83
C ALA A 108 53.72 8.73 19.65
N ALA A 109 52.54 8.69 20.27
CA ALA A 109 52.00 9.82 21.02
C ALA A 109 52.65 9.99 22.41
N GLY A 110 53.25 8.94 22.98
CA GLY A 110 53.91 8.95 24.29
C GLY A 110 52.96 9.12 25.50
N ALA A 111 52.02 10.06 25.45
CA ALA A 111 50.96 10.25 26.44
C ALA A 111 49.67 10.77 25.80
N LEU A 112 48.51 10.39 26.33
CA LEU A 112 47.20 10.83 25.87
C LEU A 112 46.28 11.15 27.06
N LEU A 113 45.61 12.30 27.02
CA LEU A 113 44.62 12.68 28.02
C LEU A 113 43.21 12.40 27.48
N VAL A 114 42.43 11.64 28.24
CA VAL A 114 41.08 11.20 27.91
C VAL A 114 40.11 11.85 28.89
N GLU A 115 39.20 12.67 28.37
CA GLU A 115 38.15 13.33 29.17
C GLU A 115 37.14 12.32 29.72
N ARG A 116 36.48 12.68 30.82
CA ARG A 116 35.43 11.87 31.44
C ARG A 116 34.34 11.49 30.42
N GLY A 117 33.98 10.21 30.38
CA GLY A 117 32.95 9.66 29.51
C GLY A 117 33.40 9.34 28.09
N ARG A 118 34.61 9.75 27.68
CA ARG A 118 35.18 9.38 26.38
C ARG A 118 35.81 7.99 26.41
N THR A 119 35.88 7.41 25.22
CA THR A 119 36.41 6.07 24.99
C THR A 119 37.75 6.10 24.25
N VAL A 120 38.66 5.20 24.63
CA VAL A 120 39.98 5.07 24.02
C VAL A 120 40.31 3.62 23.71
N ARG A 121 40.99 3.37 22.59
CA ARG A 121 41.52 2.06 22.19
C ARG A 121 42.93 2.20 21.63
N ALA A 122 43.68 1.09 21.55
CA ALA A 122 44.96 1.12 20.83
C ALA A 122 44.76 1.21 19.30
N ALA A 123 45.73 1.81 18.60
CA ALA A 123 45.70 1.93 17.14
C ALA A 123 45.83 0.57 16.44
N SER A 124 46.79 -0.24 16.89
CA SER A 124 47.11 -1.56 16.35
C SER A 124 47.83 -2.41 17.41
N GLY A 125 47.46 -3.68 17.52
CA GLY A 125 48.08 -4.63 18.44
C GLY A 125 47.81 -4.32 19.92
N MET A 126 48.65 -4.88 20.78
CA MET A 126 48.65 -4.65 22.23
C MET A 126 49.70 -3.62 22.63
N VAL A 127 49.27 -2.60 23.38
CA VAL A 127 50.14 -1.54 23.90
C VAL A 127 50.04 -1.50 25.43
N TRP A 128 51.18 -1.36 26.12
CA TRP A 128 51.20 -1.26 27.57
C TRP A 128 51.18 0.21 27.99
N VAL A 129 50.23 0.54 28.87
CA VAL A 129 50.03 1.92 29.34
C VAL A 129 49.99 1.97 30.87
N ARG A 130 50.44 3.10 31.44
CA ARG A 130 50.15 3.46 32.82
C ARG A 130 48.93 4.36 32.86
N LEU A 131 48.03 4.08 33.80
CA LEU A 131 46.74 4.74 33.94
C LEU A 131 46.76 5.65 35.16
N GLU A 132 46.74 6.97 34.94
CA GLU A 132 46.65 7.97 36.01
C GLU A 132 45.24 8.59 35.99
N SER A 133 44.43 8.25 36.99
CA SER A 133 43.08 8.79 37.17
C SER A 133 42.63 8.71 38.63
N ALA A 134 41.69 9.56 39.04
CA ALA A 134 41.11 9.56 40.37
C ALA A 134 40.20 8.34 40.65
N ALA A 135 39.68 7.70 39.60
CA ALA A 135 38.85 6.51 39.68
C ALA A 135 39.25 5.48 38.60
N PRO A 136 39.09 4.17 38.86
CA PRO A 136 39.44 3.16 37.86
C PRO A 136 38.51 3.25 36.64
N PRO A 137 39.07 3.18 35.41
CA PRO A 137 38.27 3.20 34.19
C PRO A 137 37.45 1.90 34.02
N ARG A 138 36.54 1.90 33.04
CA ARG A 138 35.79 0.69 32.67
C ARG A 138 36.35 0.09 31.39
N LEU A 139 36.47 -1.23 31.33
CA LEU A 139 36.76 -1.95 30.09
C LEU A 139 35.41 -2.36 29.47
N GLU A 140 35.07 -1.78 28.32
CA GLU A 140 33.72 -1.82 27.75
C GLU A 140 32.67 -1.36 28.80
N THR A 141 31.89 -2.29 29.34
CA THR A 141 30.86 -2.02 30.37
C THR A 141 31.32 -2.37 31.79
N ILE A 142 32.53 -2.92 31.96
CA ILE A 142 32.96 -3.62 33.17
C ILE A 142 33.89 -2.73 34.00
N ALA A 143 33.60 -2.57 35.29
CA ALA A 143 34.45 -1.82 36.19
C ALA A 143 35.77 -2.55 36.47
N LEU A 144 36.90 -1.86 36.23
CA LEU A 144 38.22 -2.38 36.58
C LEU A 144 38.52 -2.13 38.08
N PRO A 145 39.31 -2.99 38.73
CA PRO A 145 39.73 -2.77 40.11
C PRO A 145 40.76 -1.64 40.22
N ALA A 146 40.82 -0.99 41.38
CA ALA A 146 41.77 0.12 41.64
C ALA A 146 43.25 -0.27 41.49
N SER A 147 43.59 -1.56 41.58
CA SER A 147 44.95 -2.09 41.34
C SER A 147 45.49 -1.81 39.94
N VAL A 148 44.62 -1.47 38.99
CA VAL A 148 44.97 -1.14 37.60
C VAL A 148 45.59 0.27 37.49
N LEU A 149 45.40 1.14 38.48
CA LEU A 149 45.99 2.49 38.51
C LEU A 149 47.46 2.48 38.97
N THR A 150 47.89 1.43 39.68
CA THR A 150 49.26 1.30 40.21
C THR A 150 50.11 0.31 39.41
N ALA A 151 49.54 -0.34 38.40
CA ALA A 151 50.16 -1.39 37.60
C ALA A 151 50.16 -1.05 36.09
N PRO A 152 51.12 -1.59 35.30
CA PRO A 152 51.03 -1.59 33.84
C PRO A 152 49.75 -2.28 33.37
N PHE A 153 48.99 -1.64 32.48
CA PHE A 153 47.75 -2.17 31.94
C PHE A 153 47.85 -2.40 30.43
N PRO A 154 47.46 -3.58 29.91
CA PRO A 154 47.47 -3.84 28.48
C PRO A 154 46.21 -3.25 27.82
N LEU A 155 46.42 -2.40 26.82
CA LEU A 155 45.37 -1.81 25.99
C LEU A 155 45.38 -2.44 24.59
N SER A 156 44.27 -3.07 24.22
CA SER A 156 44.08 -3.69 22.91
C SER A 156 43.44 -2.73 21.90
N ALA A 157 43.65 -2.98 20.62
CA ALA A 157 42.89 -2.36 19.54
C ALA A 157 41.44 -2.86 19.46
N ASP A 158 41.15 -4.01 20.06
CA ASP A 158 39.86 -4.70 19.97
C ASP A 158 38.95 -4.44 21.19
N CYS A 159 39.42 -3.72 22.21
CA CYS A 159 38.63 -3.27 23.36
C CYS A 159 38.60 -1.74 23.49
N ARG A 160 37.50 -1.22 24.03
CA ARG A 160 37.39 0.16 24.50
C ARG A 160 37.67 0.26 26.00
N LEU A 161 38.45 1.25 26.37
CA LEU A 161 38.58 1.72 27.74
C LEU A 161 37.75 3.01 27.88
N VAL A 162 36.82 3.04 28.83
CA VAL A 162 35.93 4.17 29.11
C VAL A 162 36.43 4.91 30.34
N ALA A 163 36.75 6.18 30.18
CA ALA A 163 37.25 7.02 31.27
C ALA A 163 36.11 7.39 32.24
N ALA A 164 36.18 6.89 33.48
CA ALA A 164 35.20 7.22 34.53
C ALA A 164 35.37 8.66 35.05
N GLU A 165 36.62 9.13 35.09
CA GLU A 165 37.08 10.49 35.35
C GLU A 165 38.17 10.83 34.34
N ALA A 166 38.73 12.06 34.36
CA ALA A 166 39.86 12.41 33.51
C ALA A 166 41.00 11.39 33.69
N LEU A 167 41.43 10.78 32.57
CA LEU A 167 42.38 9.68 32.54
C LEU A 167 43.57 10.05 31.67
N ARG A 168 44.77 10.03 32.26
CA ARG A 168 46.01 10.17 31.50
C ARG A 168 46.62 8.79 31.24
N LEU A 169 46.80 8.47 29.97
CA LEU A 169 47.52 7.30 29.49
C LEU A 169 48.97 7.70 29.21
N THR A 170 49.95 6.98 29.73
CA THR A 170 51.36 7.12 29.35
C THR A 170 51.90 5.80 28.82
N LEU A 171 52.59 5.85 27.67
CA LEU A 171 53.19 4.66 27.07
C LEU A 171 54.28 4.10 27.97
N ILE A 172 54.30 2.78 28.11
CA ILE A 172 55.40 2.05 28.72
C ILE A 172 56.15 1.33 27.59
N GLU A 173 57.31 1.87 27.17
CA GLU A 173 58.10 1.34 26.04
C GLU A 173 58.72 -0.04 26.33
N SER A 174 58.98 -0.32 27.61
CA SER A 174 59.39 -1.64 28.08
C SER A 174 58.78 -1.86 29.46
N PRO A 175 58.04 -2.96 29.71
CA PRO A 175 57.68 -3.29 31.08
C PRO A 175 59.00 -3.39 31.88
N PRO A 176 59.11 -2.72 33.05
CA PRO A 176 60.36 -2.71 33.80
C PRO A 176 60.74 -4.15 34.15
N GLY A 177 61.95 -4.55 33.77
CA GLY A 177 62.57 -5.83 34.10
C GLY A 177 63.00 -5.87 35.56
N ASP A 178 62.03 -5.77 36.45
CA ASP A 178 62.23 -6.01 37.87
C ASP A 178 61.09 -6.90 38.39
N ARG A 179 61.30 -7.60 39.51
CA ARG A 179 60.44 -8.62 40.17
C ARG A 179 59.03 -8.15 40.56
N SER A 180 58.40 -7.31 39.76
CA SER A 180 57.24 -6.52 40.13
C SER A 180 55.98 -7.34 39.88
N ALA A 181 55.41 -7.85 40.98
CA ALA A 181 54.07 -8.38 41.06
C ALA A 181 53.02 -7.48 40.37
N ALA A 182 53.31 -6.19 40.17
CA ALA A 182 52.48 -5.21 39.48
C ALA A 182 52.11 -5.61 38.03
N LEU A 183 53.02 -6.11 37.18
CA LEU A 183 52.66 -6.48 35.81
C LEU A 183 51.66 -7.64 35.79
N TRP A 184 51.90 -8.66 36.61
CA TRP A 184 51.02 -9.81 36.75
C TRP A 184 49.69 -9.45 37.42
N GLN A 185 49.66 -8.46 38.30
CA GLN A 185 48.44 -7.89 38.86
C GLN A 185 47.60 -7.17 37.80
N GLY A 186 48.23 -6.34 36.94
CA GLY A 186 47.56 -5.67 35.83
C GLY A 186 46.98 -6.66 34.81
N LEU A 187 47.76 -7.70 34.48
CA LEU A 187 47.34 -8.81 33.63
C LEU A 187 46.14 -9.57 34.22
N ALA A 188 46.20 -9.94 35.50
CA ALA A 188 45.13 -10.65 36.18
C ALA A 188 43.84 -9.82 36.26
N ALA A 189 43.95 -8.50 36.46
CA ALA A 189 42.80 -7.59 36.44
C ALA A 189 42.16 -7.52 35.05
N TYR A 190 42.96 -7.43 33.98
CA TYR A 190 42.48 -7.43 32.61
C TYR A 190 41.76 -8.74 32.24
N GLN A 191 42.37 -9.88 32.55
CA GLN A 191 41.76 -11.22 32.33
C GLN A 191 40.43 -11.37 33.07
N ARG A 192 40.36 -10.94 34.34
CA ARG A 192 39.13 -11.01 35.15
C ARG A 192 38.01 -10.15 34.57
N ALA A 193 38.35 -8.99 34.03
CA ALA A 193 37.38 -8.13 33.35
C ALA A 193 36.84 -8.80 32.08
N LEU A 194 37.70 -9.31 31.21
CA LEU A 194 37.29 -10.04 30.01
C LEU A 194 36.38 -11.24 30.35
N TRP A 195 36.72 -11.98 31.41
CA TRP A 195 35.93 -13.12 31.87
C TRP A 195 34.52 -12.73 32.31
N THR A 196 34.40 -11.70 33.15
CA THR A 196 33.10 -11.17 33.61
C THR A 196 32.23 -10.74 32.42
N GLY A 197 32.85 -10.14 31.40
CA GLY A 197 32.14 -9.71 30.19
C GLY A 197 31.59 -10.86 29.36
N LEU A 198 32.34 -11.96 29.28
CA LEU A 198 31.87 -13.16 28.60
C LEU A 198 30.69 -13.80 29.32
N GLU A 199 30.73 -13.87 30.66
CA GLU A 199 29.63 -14.43 31.46
C GLU A 199 28.33 -13.65 31.22
N ASP A 200 28.38 -12.31 31.26
CA ASP A 200 27.21 -11.46 31.02
C ASP A 200 26.64 -11.63 29.60
N ARG A 201 27.52 -11.73 28.60
CA ARG A 201 27.14 -11.99 27.20
C ARG A 201 26.51 -13.36 27.00
N LEU A 202 27.09 -14.41 27.58
CA LEU A 202 26.56 -15.78 27.48
C LEU A 202 25.18 -15.87 28.16
N ASN A 203 24.99 -15.21 29.30
CA ASN A 203 23.71 -15.15 29.99
C ASN A 203 22.64 -14.38 29.20
N THR A 204 22.98 -13.22 28.65
CA THR A 204 22.06 -12.41 27.83
C THR A 204 21.66 -13.12 26.53
N ALA A 205 22.58 -13.87 25.92
CA ALA A 205 22.28 -14.69 24.75
C ALA A 205 21.35 -15.87 25.10
N ALA A 206 21.52 -16.48 26.28
CA ALA A 206 20.67 -17.58 26.73
C ALA A 206 19.24 -17.14 27.06
N THR A 207 19.06 -15.95 27.66
CA THR A 207 17.72 -15.40 27.95
C THR A 207 16.97 -15.04 26.67
N ALA A 208 17.62 -14.36 25.73
CA ALA A 208 17.02 -14.00 24.44
C ALA A 208 16.55 -15.22 23.63
N GLU A 209 17.29 -16.33 23.70
CA GLU A 209 16.90 -17.58 23.02
C GLU A 209 15.73 -18.28 23.72
N ALA A 210 15.68 -18.26 25.06
CA ALA A 210 14.56 -18.81 25.82
C ALA A 210 13.24 -18.09 25.48
N ASP A 211 13.28 -16.77 25.33
CA ASP A 211 12.09 -15.98 24.94
C ASP A 211 11.65 -16.30 23.50
N ARG A 212 12.59 -16.46 22.56
CA ARG A 212 12.26 -16.92 21.19
C ARG A 212 11.58 -18.29 21.18
N LEU A 213 12.05 -19.23 22.00
CA LEU A 213 11.45 -20.56 22.10
C LEU A 213 10.04 -20.51 22.69
N ARG A 214 9.81 -19.69 23.71
CA ARG A 214 8.47 -19.48 24.29
C ARG A 214 7.48 -18.96 23.23
N HIS A 215 7.84 -17.91 22.51
CA HIS A 215 7.00 -17.37 21.42
C HIS A 215 6.69 -18.42 20.33
N ARG A 216 7.63 -19.32 20.04
CA ARG A 216 7.40 -20.42 19.09
C ARG A 216 6.39 -21.43 19.62
N ILE A 217 6.48 -21.81 20.89
CA ILE A 217 5.57 -22.76 21.54
C ILE A 217 4.15 -22.20 21.57
N ASP A 218 3.97 -20.94 21.98
CA ASP A 218 2.65 -20.29 22.03
C ASP A 218 1.99 -20.24 20.65
N ARG A 219 2.79 -19.99 19.60
CA ARG A 219 2.32 -20.00 18.21
C ARG A 219 1.85 -21.39 17.76
N ASP A 220 2.60 -22.44 18.09
CA ASP A 220 2.25 -23.80 17.71
C ASP A 220 0.99 -24.28 18.45
N GLN A 221 0.81 -23.86 19.70
CA GLN A 221 -0.44 -24.11 20.45
C GLN A 221 -1.64 -23.38 19.84
N TYR A 222 -1.50 -22.11 19.46
CA TYR A 222 -2.55 -21.35 18.79
C TYR A 222 -2.96 -21.99 17.46
N ARG A 223 -1.99 -22.38 16.61
CA ARG A 223 -2.26 -23.06 15.34
C ARG A 223 -2.98 -24.38 15.52
N ARG A 224 -2.59 -25.18 16.52
CA ARG A 224 -3.24 -26.47 16.81
C ARG A 224 -4.70 -26.27 17.22
N ARG A 225 -4.97 -25.30 18.08
CA ARG A 225 -6.34 -24.98 18.54
C ARG A 225 -7.23 -24.51 17.38
N HIS A 226 -6.71 -23.61 16.56
CA HIS A 226 -7.40 -23.13 15.36
C HIS A 226 -7.70 -24.26 14.35
N ALA A 227 -6.79 -25.23 14.16
CA ALA A 227 -7.04 -26.38 13.29
C ALA A 227 -8.13 -27.31 13.84
N LEU A 228 -8.15 -27.57 15.15
CA LEU A 228 -9.17 -28.40 15.79
C LEU A 228 -10.56 -27.75 15.72
N GLU A 229 -10.64 -26.43 15.85
CA GLU A 229 -11.91 -25.68 15.79
C GLU A 229 -12.43 -25.55 14.35
N GLN A 230 -11.56 -25.48 13.34
CA GLN A 230 -11.96 -25.60 11.93
C GLN A 230 -12.58 -26.96 11.62
N LEU A 231 -12.05 -28.04 12.19
CA LEU A 231 -12.65 -29.37 12.07
C LEU A 231 -14.02 -29.44 12.77
N ALA A 232 -14.18 -28.77 13.93
CA ALA A 232 -15.45 -28.71 14.65
C ALA A 232 -16.54 -27.90 13.92
N ALA A 233 -16.15 -26.83 13.22
CA ALA A 233 -17.08 -25.98 12.46
C ALA A 233 -17.71 -26.70 11.25
N VAL A 234 -17.05 -27.73 10.71
CA VAL A 234 -17.61 -28.58 9.63
C VAL A 234 -18.80 -29.41 10.13
N VAL A 235 -18.89 -29.67 11.44
CA VAL A 235 -19.90 -30.56 12.05
C VAL A 235 -21.18 -29.81 12.46
N THR A 236 -21.12 -28.49 12.67
CA THR A 236 -22.21 -27.74 13.33
C THR A 236 -23.18 -26.99 12.40
N ASP A 237 -23.04 -27.10 11.07
CA ASP A 237 -23.93 -26.50 10.03
C ASP A 237 -24.30 -25.00 10.24
N GLN A 238 -23.50 -24.27 11.03
CA GLN A 238 -23.58 -22.82 11.11
C GLN A 238 -22.76 -22.23 9.97
N ALA A 239 -23.35 -21.29 9.21
CA ALA A 239 -22.73 -20.64 8.07
C ALA A 239 -21.24 -20.33 8.34
N PRO A 240 -20.30 -20.98 7.62
CA PRO A 240 -18.89 -21.08 8.03
C PRO A 240 -18.16 -19.74 8.17
N GLU A 241 -18.71 -18.64 7.66
CA GLU A 241 -18.08 -17.32 7.64
C GLU A 241 -18.41 -16.42 8.84
N LEU A 242 -19.59 -16.54 9.46
CA LEU A 242 -19.90 -15.83 10.71
C LEU A 242 -19.15 -16.46 11.89
N THR A 243 -18.96 -17.78 11.85
CA THR A 243 -18.14 -18.54 12.82
C THR A 243 -16.65 -18.29 12.61
N ARG A 244 -16.16 -18.07 11.37
CA ARG A 244 -14.77 -17.63 11.10
C ARG A 244 -14.43 -16.28 11.73
N SER A 245 -15.38 -15.34 11.73
CA SER A 245 -15.19 -14.02 12.35
C SER A 245 -15.02 -14.07 13.89
N ARG A 246 -15.40 -15.18 14.56
CA ARG A 246 -15.19 -15.40 16.00
C ARG A 246 -13.75 -15.79 16.36
N LEU A 247 -13.00 -16.34 15.40
CA LEU A 247 -11.64 -16.87 15.62
C LEU A 247 -10.55 -15.86 15.28
N ASP A 248 -10.89 -14.86 14.46
CA ASP A 248 -9.98 -13.79 14.08
C ASP A 248 -9.72 -12.83 15.25
N PRO A 249 -8.56 -12.16 15.30
CA PRO A 249 -8.35 -11.01 16.16
C PRO A 249 -9.50 -10.00 16.00
N PRO A 250 -9.96 -9.33 17.07
CA PRO A 250 -11.16 -8.47 17.06
C PRO A 250 -11.13 -7.41 15.95
N LEU A 251 -9.92 -6.88 15.69
CA LEU A 251 -9.67 -5.91 14.63
C LEU A 251 -9.91 -6.50 13.22
N LEU A 252 -9.43 -7.71 12.96
CA LEU A 252 -9.60 -8.38 11.67
C LEU A 252 -11.06 -8.75 11.42
N ALA A 253 -11.78 -9.17 12.48
CA ALA A 253 -13.21 -9.44 12.43
C ALA A 253 -14.02 -8.19 12.05
N ALA A 254 -13.78 -7.05 12.72
CA ALA A 254 -14.39 -5.76 12.34
C ALA A 254 -14.03 -5.35 10.91
N CYS A 255 -12.76 -5.51 10.51
CA CYS A 255 -12.32 -5.24 9.14
C CYS A 255 -13.07 -6.11 8.12
N ARG A 256 -13.24 -7.41 8.38
CA ARG A 256 -13.99 -8.33 7.50
C ARG A 256 -15.46 -7.94 7.36
N LEU A 257 -16.11 -7.49 8.43
CA LEU A 257 -17.49 -6.98 8.38
C LEU A 257 -17.60 -5.72 7.49
N VAL A 258 -16.70 -4.75 7.69
CA VAL A 258 -16.64 -3.53 6.86
C VAL A 258 -16.31 -3.86 5.41
N GLY A 259 -15.30 -4.71 5.18
CA GLY A 259 -14.87 -5.15 3.85
C GLY A 259 -15.97 -5.89 3.10
N ARG A 260 -16.72 -6.79 3.76
CA ARG A 260 -17.86 -7.50 3.17
C ARG A 260 -18.92 -6.54 2.64
N HIS A 261 -19.25 -5.50 3.42
CA HIS A 261 -20.21 -4.48 2.99
C HIS A 261 -19.72 -3.71 1.76
N GLN A 262 -18.40 -3.55 1.60
CA GLN A 262 -17.78 -2.90 0.44
C GLN A 262 -17.42 -3.85 -0.70
N GLY A 263 -17.66 -5.16 -0.57
CA GLY A 263 -17.26 -6.16 -1.56
C GLY A 263 -15.74 -6.39 -1.64
N ILE A 264 -15.02 -6.11 -0.55
CA ILE A 264 -13.57 -6.29 -0.39
C ILE A 264 -13.32 -7.52 0.50
N ALA A 265 -12.56 -8.48 -0.01
CA ALA A 265 -12.19 -9.68 0.74
C ALA A 265 -10.99 -9.39 1.66
N MET A 266 -11.26 -9.18 2.95
CA MET A 266 -10.20 -8.88 3.92
C MET A 266 -9.40 -10.11 4.31
N ARG A 267 -8.07 -10.01 4.20
CA ARG A 267 -7.09 -11.05 4.47
C ARG A 267 -6.29 -10.70 5.72
N GLU A 268 -5.84 -11.74 6.42
CA GLU A 268 -4.92 -11.58 7.54
C GLU A 268 -3.55 -11.13 7.03
N ALA A 269 -2.89 -10.24 7.76
CA ALA A 269 -1.53 -9.82 7.44
C ALA A 269 -0.54 -10.96 7.70
N ASN A 270 0.32 -11.28 6.72
CA ASN A 270 1.38 -12.25 6.93
C ASN A 270 2.34 -11.77 8.05
N GLN A 271 2.60 -12.67 8.98
CA GLN A 271 3.29 -12.49 10.26
C GLN A 271 4.62 -11.72 10.15
N GLY A 272 4.91 -10.86 11.14
CA GLY A 272 6.30 -10.44 11.39
C GLY A 272 6.51 -9.33 12.41
N ILE A 273 5.54 -8.43 12.61
CA ILE A 273 5.70 -7.31 13.53
C ILE A 273 4.39 -7.11 14.27
N GLU A 274 4.42 -7.18 15.60
CA GLU A 274 3.45 -6.48 16.44
C GLU A 274 3.57 -5.00 16.07
N ALA A 275 2.80 -4.58 15.07
CA ALA A 275 2.80 -3.20 14.63
C ALA A 275 2.43 -2.35 15.86
N PRO A 276 3.33 -1.47 16.33
CA PRO A 276 3.23 -0.88 17.67
C PRO A 276 2.00 0.02 17.81
N THR A 277 1.50 0.55 16.68
CA THR A 277 0.33 1.42 16.64
C THR A 277 -0.87 0.70 16.01
N LEU A 278 -2.06 1.05 16.47
CA LEU A 278 -3.33 0.60 15.88
C LEU A 278 -3.41 0.95 14.38
N GLN A 279 -2.94 2.13 14.01
CA GLN A 279 -2.88 2.59 12.62
C GLN A 279 -2.08 1.63 11.74
N ALA A 280 -0.85 1.28 12.15
CA ALA A 280 0.00 0.38 11.39
C ALA A 280 -0.58 -1.04 11.28
N ARG A 281 -1.36 -1.49 12.28
CA ARG A 281 -2.11 -2.76 12.22
C ARG A 281 -3.22 -2.72 11.17
N VAL A 282 -4.03 -1.65 11.14
CA VAL A 282 -5.09 -1.47 10.12
C VAL A 282 -4.49 -1.37 8.72
N GLU A 283 -3.40 -0.61 8.55
CA GLU A 283 -2.70 -0.49 7.27
C GLU A 283 -2.08 -1.81 6.81
N ALA A 284 -1.58 -2.65 7.72
CA ALA A 284 -1.07 -3.98 7.39
C ALA A 284 -2.19 -4.91 6.90
N ILE A 285 -3.36 -4.88 7.56
CA ILE A 285 -4.55 -5.61 7.09
C ILE A 285 -4.99 -5.09 5.72
N GLY A 286 -5.03 -3.77 5.52
CA GLY A 286 -5.35 -3.15 4.24
C GLY A 286 -4.42 -3.63 3.12
N ARG A 287 -3.10 -3.56 3.33
CA ARG A 287 -2.09 -4.05 2.38
C ARG A 287 -2.26 -5.54 2.04
N ALA A 288 -2.43 -6.39 3.06
CA ALA A 288 -2.65 -7.83 2.85
C ALA A 288 -3.95 -8.12 2.10
N SER A 289 -4.97 -7.29 2.31
CA SER A 289 -6.30 -7.40 1.69
C SER A 289 -6.40 -6.76 0.30
N ARG A 290 -5.36 -6.04 -0.15
CA ARG A 290 -5.39 -5.17 -1.34
C ARG A 290 -6.54 -4.16 -1.25
N ALA A 291 -6.60 -3.51 -0.10
CA ALA A 291 -7.56 -2.48 0.22
C ALA A 291 -6.81 -1.23 0.65
N GLY A 292 -7.10 -0.11 0.01
CA GLY A 292 -6.60 1.18 0.43
C GLY A 292 -7.24 1.55 1.77
N VAL A 293 -6.45 2.15 2.65
CA VAL A 293 -6.88 2.56 3.99
C VAL A 293 -6.85 4.07 4.06
N ARG A 294 -7.97 4.68 4.47
CA ARG A 294 -8.05 6.11 4.72
C ARG A 294 -8.49 6.36 6.15
N ARG A 295 -7.71 7.15 6.87
CA ARG A 295 -8.10 7.67 8.19
C ARG A 295 -9.10 8.80 8.02
N VAL A 296 -10.18 8.77 8.80
CA VAL A 296 -11.23 9.79 8.81
C VAL A 296 -11.55 10.21 10.25
N THR A 297 -12.02 11.45 10.40
CA THR A 297 -12.47 11.96 11.69
C THR A 297 -14.00 12.00 11.70
N LEU A 298 -14.60 11.42 12.73
CA LEU A 298 -16.05 11.38 12.95
C LEU A 298 -16.51 12.67 13.65
N GLU A 299 -16.78 13.71 12.88
CA GLU A 299 -17.22 15.01 13.40
C GLU A 299 -18.71 15.29 13.14
N GLY A 300 -19.38 15.90 14.13
CA GLY A 300 -20.79 16.28 14.02
C GLY A 300 -21.74 15.07 13.80
N PRO A 301 -22.90 15.28 13.17
CA PRO A 301 -23.89 14.22 12.91
C PRO A 301 -23.52 13.39 11.67
N TRP A 302 -22.31 12.84 11.62
CA TRP A 302 -21.79 12.07 10.48
C TRP A 302 -22.69 10.89 10.10
N TRP A 303 -23.33 10.25 11.08
CA TRP A 303 -24.24 9.10 10.86
C TRP A 303 -25.53 9.45 10.11
N ARG A 304 -25.85 10.74 9.96
CA ARG A 304 -26.99 11.21 9.14
C ARG A 304 -26.65 11.35 7.66
N ARG A 305 -25.38 11.18 7.27
CA ARG A 305 -24.91 11.23 5.88
C ARG A 305 -24.41 9.86 5.44
N ASP A 306 -24.55 9.54 4.15
CA ASP A 306 -23.99 8.31 3.60
C ASP A 306 -22.47 8.50 3.37
N ASN A 307 -21.68 7.94 4.27
CA ASN A 307 -20.21 7.96 4.24
C ASN A 307 -19.64 6.55 3.93
N GLY A 308 -20.46 5.60 3.50
CA GLY A 308 -20.05 4.21 3.31
C GLY A 308 -19.81 3.44 4.63
N ALA A 309 -19.25 2.24 4.53
CA ALA A 309 -18.94 1.40 5.70
C ALA A 309 -17.63 1.85 6.35
N ILE A 310 -17.66 2.03 7.67
CA ILE A 310 -16.58 2.63 8.46
C ILE A 310 -16.13 1.63 9.53
N LEU A 311 -14.82 1.50 9.72
CA LEU A 311 -14.22 0.86 10.88
C LEU A 311 -14.09 1.91 12.00
N GLY A 312 -14.93 1.78 13.03
CA GLY A 312 -14.89 2.64 14.21
C GLY A 312 -14.19 1.95 15.38
N PHE A 313 -13.96 2.70 16.45
CA PHE A 313 -13.49 2.17 17.71
C PHE A 313 -14.34 2.70 18.85
N LEU A 314 -14.75 1.85 19.77
CA LEU A 314 -15.34 2.25 21.04
C LEU A 314 -14.22 2.48 22.05
N ALA A 315 -14.36 3.53 22.87
CA ALA A 315 -13.48 3.71 24.02
C ALA A 315 -13.70 2.57 25.02
N GLY A 316 -12.67 1.82 25.37
CA GLY A 316 -12.71 0.75 26.36
C GLY A 316 -12.66 1.27 27.81
N ASP A 317 -12.84 0.36 28.77
CA ASP A 317 -12.84 0.65 30.20
C ASP A 317 -11.47 1.08 30.75
N GLN A 318 -10.37 0.81 30.02
CA GLN A 318 -9.02 1.27 30.35
C GLN A 318 -8.53 2.35 29.37
N PRO A 319 -7.81 3.39 29.85
CA PRO A 319 -7.21 4.39 28.97
C PRO A 319 -6.19 3.75 28.03
N GLY A 320 -6.52 3.70 26.73
CA GLY A 320 -5.68 3.13 25.68
C GLY A 320 -6.23 1.85 25.03
N ASP A 321 -7.24 1.21 25.62
CA ASP A 321 -7.90 0.06 25.01
C ASP A 321 -9.04 0.54 24.09
N GLN A 322 -8.92 0.24 22.80
CA GLN A 322 -9.87 0.66 21.77
C GLN A 322 -10.49 -0.58 21.14
N HIS A 323 -11.79 -0.78 21.37
CA HIS A 323 -12.52 -1.94 20.85
C HIS A 323 -12.96 -1.68 19.40
N PRO A 324 -12.50 -2.45 18.41
CA PRO A 324 -12.83 -2.24 17.01
C PRO A 324 -14.27 -2.66 16.72
N VAL A 325 -15.03 -1.79 16.06
CA VAL A 325 -16.44 -2.02 15.70
C VAL A 325 -16.68 -1.68 14.23
N ALA A 326 -17.63 -2.38 13.61
CA ALA A 326 -18.04 -2.14 12.24
C ALA A 326 -19.28 -1.23 12.21
N LEU A 327 -19.16 -0.07 11.57
CA LEU A 327 -20.24 0.88 11.37
C LEU A 327 -20.74 0.74 9.93
N LEU A 328 -21.87 0.05 9.75
CA LEU A 328 -22.42 -0.26 8.43
C LEU A 328 -23.63 0.63 8.11
N PRO A 329 -23.71 1.25 6.92
CA PRO A 329 -24.86 2.03 6.51
C PRO A 329 -26.04 1.12 6.19
N GLN A 330 -27.22 1.39 6.77
CA GLN A 330 -28.43 0.58 6.53
C GLN A 330 -29.35 1.25 5.49
N ARG A 331 -29.52 2.56 5.60
CA ARG A 331 -30.27 3.44 4.69
C ARG A 331 -29.56 4.79 4.60
N ALA A 332 -29.93 5.63 3.63
CA ALA A 332 -29.43 7.00 3.56
C ALA A 332 -29.71 7.72 4.89
N GLY A 333 -28.66 7.99 5.66
CA GLY A 333 -28.73 8.67 6.96
C GLY A 333 -29.03 7.79 8.18
N ALA A 334 -28.84 6.47 8.08
CA ALA A 334 -28.90 5.57 9.23
C ALA A 334 -27.75 4.55 9.22
N TYR A 335 -27.05 4.44 10.34
CA TYR A 335 -25.94 3.51 10.55
C TYR A 335 -26.28 2.47 11.62
N ARG A 336 -25.74 1.27 11.46
CA ARG A 336 -25.78 0.20 12.45
C ARG A 336 -24.35 -0.08 12.91
N LEU A 337 -24.15 -0.11 14.21
CA LEU A 337 -22.93 -0.58 14.85
C LEU A 337 -23.07 -2.09 15.04
N LEU A 338 -22.11 -2.83 14.50
CA LEU A 338 -21.90 -4.25 14.77
C LEU A 338 -20.60 -4.43 15.54
N ASP A 339 -20.71 -5.01 16.73
CA ASP A 339 -19.56 -5.45 17.50
C ASP A 339 -19.21 -6.91 17.11
N PRO A 340 -18.01 -7.18 16.58
CA PRO A 340 -17.60 -8.53 16.19
C PRO A 340 -17.46 -9.51 17.37
N GLN A 341 -17.21 -9.03 18.60
CA GLN A 341 -17.02 -9.90 19.77
C GLN A 341 -18.36 -10.28 20.40
N THR A 342 -19.22 -9.30 20.63
CA THR A 342 -20.53 -9.53 21.28
C THR A 342 -21.63 -9.89 20.29
N GLN A 343 -21.42 -9.69 18.98
CA GLN A 343 -22.46 -9.73 17.94
C GLN A 343 -23.66 -8.83 18.24
N SER A 344 -23.49 -7.86 19.14
CA SER A 344 -24.52 -6.88 19.42
C SER A 344 -24.64 -5.95 18.22
N GLU A 345 -25.88 -5.72 17.82
CA GLU A 345 -26.18 -4.83 16.72
C GLU A 345 -27.06 -3.69 17.21
N GLN A 346 -26.51 -2.48 17.26
CA GLN A 346 -27.22 -1.29 17.75
C GLN A 346 -27.33 -0.24 16.62
N ALA A 347 -28.46 0.46 16.55
CA ALA A 347 -28.55 1.64 15.68
C ALA A 347 -27.65 2.76 16.22
N VAL A 348 -26.91 3.43 15.34
CA VAL A 348 -26.06 4.56 15.72
C VAL A 348 -26.95 5.78 15.95
N ASP A 349 -27.18 6.09 17.22
CA ASP A 349 -27.80 7.32 17.69
C ASP A 349 -26.73 8.29 18.24
N THR A 350 -27.16 9.46 18.71
CA THR A 350 -26.25 10.47 19.28
C THR A 350 -25.47 9.91 20.47
N ALA A 351 -26.07 9.04 21.29
CA ALA A 351 -25.41 8.44 22.45
C ALA A 351 -24.32 7.43 22.06
N VAL A 352 -24.58 6.57 21.07
CA VAL A 352 -23.57 5.67 20.49
C VAL A 352 -22.46 6.48 19.81
N ALA A 353 -22.81 7.54 19.08
CA ALA A 353 -21.84 8.38 18.39
C ALA A 353 -20.83 9.05 19.35
N HIS A 354 -21.26 9.46 20.53
CA HIS A 354 -20.37 10.02 21.55
C HIS A 354 -19.46 8.98 22.24
N ARG A 355 -19.81 7.68 22.21
CA ARG A 355 -18.97 6.59 22.74
C ARG A 355 -17.88 6.15 21.77
N LEU A 356 -18.00 6.53 20.49
CA LEU A 356 -17.02 6.22 19.47
C LEU A 356 -15.82 7.17 19.56
N ALA A 357 -14.63 6.61 19.35
CA ALA A 357 -13.43 7.39 19.17
C ALA A 357 -13.59 8.31 17.94
N PRO A 358 -13.03 9.53 17.97
CA PRO A 358 -13.15 10.47 16.86
C PRO A 358 -12.39 9.98 15.61
N THR A 359 -11.41 9.10 15.75
CA THR A 359 -10.66 8.55 14.63
C THR A 359 -11.27 7.23 14.18
N ALA A 360 -11.53 7.11 12.88
CA ALA A 360 -12.03 5.91 12.24
C ALA A 360 -11.30 5.64 10.92
N TYR A 361 -11.50 4.47 10.33
CA TYR A 361 -10.90 4.09 9.05
C TYR A 361 -11.95 3.68 8.03
N ILE A 362 -11.75 4.09 6.79
CA ILE A 362 -12.53 3.66 5.64
C ILE A 362 -11.60 2.84 4.75
N PHE A 363 -12.09 1.68 4.32
CA PHE A 363 -11.44 0.89 3.29
C PHE A 363 -11.98 1.28 1.92
N TYR A 364 -11.14 1.23 0.89
CA TYR A 364 -11.57 1.39 -0.49
C TYR A 364 -10.87 0.37 -1.37
N ALA A 365 -11.51 -0.02 -2.47
CA ALA A 365 -10.93 -0.98 -3.40
C ALA A 365 -9.77 -0.35 -4.17
N THR A 366 -8.65 -1.04 -4.27
CA THR A 366 -7.50 -0.65 -5.09
C THR A 366 -7.35 -1.56 -6.30
N PHE A 367 -6.52 -1.18 -7.27
CA PHE A 367 -6.21 -2.06 -8.40
C PHE A 367 -5.29 -3.22 -7.98
N ALA A 368 -5.33 -4.32 -8.74
CA ALA A 368 -4.46 -5.46 -8.47
C ALA A 368 -2.98 -5.15 -8.79
N ASP A 369 -2.06 -5.72 -8.01
CA ASP A 369 -0.60 -5.59 -8.18
C ASP A 369 -0.04 -6.42 -9.36
N ARG A 370 -0.71 -6.38 -10.51
CA ARG A 370 -0.35 -7.06 -11.75
C ARG A 370 -0.60 -6.15 -12.95
N GLU A 371 -0.35 -6.65 -14.15
CA GLU A 371 -0.79 -6.03 -15.39
C GLU A 371 -2.33 -6.01 -15.43
N LEU A 372 -2.92 -4.84 -15.67
CA LEU A 372 -4.37 -4.64 -15.58
C LEU A 372 -5.02 -4.64 -16.97
N THR A 373 -6.10 -5.41 -17.11
CA THR A 373 -6.99 -5.34 -18.28
C THR A 373 -8.09 -4.29 -18.07
N LEU A 374 -8.67 -3.74 -19.15
CA LEU A 374 -9.77 -2.75 -19.08
C LEU A 374 -10.94 -3.19 -18.19
N ARG A 375 -11.29 -4.48 -18.20
CA ARG A 375 -12.30 -5.06 -17.31
C ARG A 375 -11.92 -4.95 -15.83
N GLU A 376 -10.65 -5.17 -15.49
CA GLU A 376 -10.15 -5.13 -14.12
C GLU A 376 -10.03 -3.71 -13.57
N VAL A 377 -9.98 -2.70 -14.44
CA VAL A 377 -10.06 -1.28 -14.03
C VAL A 377 -11.47 -0.93 -13.56
N VAL A 378 -12.49 -1.48 -14.22
CA VAL A 378 -13.90 -1.17 -13.95
C VAL A 378 -14.49 -2.07 -12.86
N GLN A 379 -14.05 -3.33 -12.79
CA GLN A 379 -14.59 -4.32 -11.86
C GLN A 379 -14.64 -3.84 -10.40
N PRO A 380 -13.60 -3.22 -9.82
CA PRO A 380 -13.62 -2.74 -8.44
C PRO A 380 -14.78 -1.76 -8.18
N ALA A 381 -15.06 -0.88 -9.13
CA ALA A 381 -16.08 0.15 -8.99
C ALA A 381 -17.51 -0.38 -9.22
N THR A 382 -17.65 -1.56 -9.84
CA THR A 382 -18.95 -2.24 -10.03
C THR A 382 -19.38 -3.12 -8.85
N ARG A 383 -18.51 -3.32 -7.85
CA ARG A 383 -18.87 -4.11 -6.66
C ARG A 383 -19.76 -3.26 -5.73
N GLY A 384 -20.89 -3.82 -5.30
CA GLY A 384 -21.79 -3.17 -4.33
C GLY A 384 -22.77 -2.15 -4.92
N ILE A 385 -22.73 -1.84 -6.22
CA ILE A 385 -23.66 -0.89 -6.87
C ILE A 385 -24.96 -1.54 -7.39
N GLY A 386 -25.10 -2.86 -7.30
CA GLY A 386 -26.23 -3.59 -7.92
C GLY A 386 -27.61 -3.08 -7.50
N ARG A 387 -27.76 -2.68 -6.23
CA ARG A 387 -29.03 -2.09 -5.72
C ARG A 387 -29.34 -0.74 -6.38
N GLU A 388 -28.35 0.11 -6.57
CA GLU A 388 -28.53 1.42 -7.20
C GLU A 388 -28.80 1.26 -8.70
N VAL A 389 -28.07 0.36 -9.38
CA VAL A 389 -28.33 0.03 -10.79
C VAL A 389 -29.75 -0.51 -10.96
N PHE A 390 -30.20 -1.41 -10.09
CA PHE A 390 -31.58 -1.91 -10.09
C PHE A 390 -32.59 -0.80 -9.83
N SER A 391 -32.31 0.12 -8.88
CA SER A 391 -33.16 1.29 -8.64
C SER A 391 -33.26 2.20 -9.87
N VAL A 392 -32.14 2.46 -10.55
CA VAL A 392 -32.10 3.29 -11.76
C VAL A 392 -32.86 2.61 -12.91
N LEU A 393 -32.67 1.30 -13.09
CA LEU A 393 -33.37 0.51 -14.09
C LEU A 393 -34.88 0.48 -13.87
N THR A 394 -35.31 0.24 -12.64
CA THR A 394 -36.74 0.18 -12.29
C THR A 394 -37.41 1.55 -12.42
N LEU A 395 -36.77 2.62 -11.92
CA LEU A 395 -37.26 4.00 -12.11
C LEU A 395 -37.28 4.40 -13.59
N GLY A 396 -36.24 4.02 -14.34
CA GLY A 396 -36.14 4.24 -15.77
C GLY A 396 -37.23 3.50 -16.56
N ALA A 397 -37.48 2.23 -16.23
CA ALA A 397 -38.55 1.45 -16.84
C ALA A 397 -39.94 1.99 -16.48
N ALA A 398 -40.17 2.40 -15.23
CA ALA A 398 -41.41 3.04 -14.81
C ALA A 398 -41.65 4.37 -15.56
N GLY A 399 -40.61 5.21 -15.64
CA GLY A 399 -40.64 6.45 -16.42
C GLY A 399 -40.87 6.18 -17.92
N ALA A 400 -40.26 5.13 -18.47
CA ALA A 400 -40.45 4.73 -19.86
C ALA A 400 -41.90 4.31 -20.15
N THR A 401 -42.48 3.47 -19.28
CA THR A 401 -43.88 3.04 -19.38
C THR A 401 -44.85 4.22 -19.27
N LEU A 402 -44.60 5.16 -18.36
CA LEU A 402 -45.38 6.41 -18.29
C LEU A 402 -45.21 7.25 -19.56
N GLY A 403 -44.01 7.26 -20.15
CA GLY A 403 -43.74 7.91 -21.42
C GLY A 403 -44.57 7.35 -22.58
N LEU A 404 -44.94 6.06 -22.55
CA LEU A 404 -45.82 5.44 -23.56
C LEU A 404 -47.28 5.92 -23.45
N LEU A 405 -47.73 6.36 -22.27
CA LEU A 405 -49.09 6.87 -22.09
C LEU A 405 -49.34 8.09 -22.95
N LEU A 406 -48.33 8.94 -23.17
CA LEU A 406 -48.49 10.16 -23.95
C LEU A 406 -48.90 9.87 -25.41
N PRO A 407 -48.18 9.03 -26.19
CA PRO A 407 -48.64 8.56 -27.50
C PRO A 407 -50.05 7.95 -27.48
N ILE A 408 -50.34 7.06 -26.52
CA ILE A 408 -51.61 6.33 -26.44
C ILE A 408 -52.79 7.28 -26.18
N LEU A 409 -52.67 8.16 -25.17
CA LEU A 409 -53.70 9.12 -24.79
C LEU A 409 -53.91 10.17 -25.89
N THR A 410 -52.83 10.58 -26.58
CA THR A 410 -52.94 11.46 -27.74
C THR A 410 -53.69 10.77 -28.87
N GLY A 411 -53.44 9.49 -29.14
CA GLY A 411 -54.21 8.72 -30.12
C GLY A 411 -55.71 8.66 -29.77
N ILE A 412 -56.04 8.34 -28.51
CA ILE A 412 -57.43 8.29 -28.03
C ILE A 412 -58.12 9.66 -28.15
N LEU A 413 -57.41 10.74 -27.83
CA LEU A 413 -57.91 12.11 -27.95
C LEU A 413 -58.41 12.40 -29.37
N PHE A 414 -57.60 12.08 -30.38
CA PHE A 414 -57.92 12.36 -31.79
C PHE A 414 -58.94 11.39 -32.39
N ASP A 415 -58.96 10.12 -31.96
CA ASP A 415 -59.87 9.11 -32.52
C ASP A 415 -61.27 9.14 -31.90
N SER A 416 -61.42 9.49 -30.62
CA SER A 416 -62.71 9.37 -29.92
C SER A 416 -63.21 10.69 -29.32
N VAL A 417 -62.35 11.44 -28.62
CA VAL A 417 -62.81 12.60 -27.83
C VAL A 417 -63.03 13.85 -28.68
N VAL A 418 -62.17 14.11 -29.66
CA VAL A 418 -62.32 15.25 -30.59
C VAL A 418 -63.57 15.07 -31.48
N PRO A 419 -63.79 13.91 -32.14
CA PRO A 419 -64.97 13.71 -32.98
C PRO A 419 -66.30 13.76 -32.21
N GLU A 420 -66.34 13.24 -30.97
CA GLU A 420 -67.54 13.25 -30.12
C GLU A 420 -67.87 14.64 -29.52
N ALA A 421 -66.99 15.63 -29.65
CA ALA A 421 -67.12 16.98 -29.09
C ALA A 421 -67.47 17.03 -27.58
N SER A 422 -67.11 15.99 -26.83
CA SER A 422 -67.49 15.84 -25.42
C SER A 422 -66.53 16.60 -24.50
N ARG A 423 -66.88 17.86 -24.17
CA ARG A 423 -66.08 18.73 -23.28
C ARG A 423 -65.72 18.07 -21.94
N GLY A 424 -66.59 17.20 -21.42
CA GLY A 424 -66.33 16.42 -20.21
C GLY A 424 -65.18 15.41 -20.36
N ARG A 425 -65.16 14.59 -21.43
CA ARG A 425 -64.08 13.60 -21.67
C ARG A 425 -62.77 14.30 -22.02
N LEU A 426 -62.83 15.43 -22.72
CA LEU A 426 -61.66 16.27 -23.01
C LEU A 426 -61.04 16.83 -21.73
N GLY A 427 -61.85 17.32 -20.79
CA GLY A 427 -61.38 17.76 -19.47
C GLY A 427 -60.76 16.63 -18.65
N GLN A 428 -61.36 15.44 -18.67
CA GLN A 428 -60.82 14.25 -18.00
C GLN A 428 -59.47 13.82 -18.58
N LEU A 429 -59.33 13.73 -19.91
CA LEU A 429 -58.06 13.41 -20.57
C LEU A 429 -56.98 14.46 -20.28
N THR A 430 -57.35 15.74 -20.29
CA THR A 430 -56.42 16.83 -19.95
C THR A 430 -55.91 16.69 -18.52
N LEU A 431 -56.80 16.40 -17.56
CA LEU A 431 -56.40 16.15 -16.17
C LEU A 431 -55.48 14.93 -16.05
N ILE A 432 -55.80 13.83 -16.75
CA ILE A 432 -54.95 12.63 -16.79
C ILE A 432 -53.56 12.97 -17.34
N LEU A 433 -53.46 13.70 -18.45
CA LEU A 433 -52.20 14.10 -19.05
C LEU A 433 -51.36 14.99 -18.12
N ILE A 434 -52.00 15.94 -17.43
CA ILE A 434 -51.32 16.79 -16.43
C ILE A 434 -50.81 15.93 -15.27
N THR A 435 -51.63 15.03 -14.74
CA THR A 435 -51.22 14.11 -13.65
C THR A 435 -50.09 13.20 -14.10
N CYS A 436 -50.18 12.58 -15.28
CA CYS A 436 -49.12 11.74 -15.85
C CYS A 436 -47.82 12.53 -16.04
N SER A 437 -47.89 13.77 -16.51
CA SER A 437 -46.72 14.64 -16.69
C SER A 437 -46.06 14.98 -15.36
N LEU A 438 -46.86 15.30 -14.33
CA LEU A 438 -46.35 15.58 -12.98
C LEU A 438 -45.69 14.34 -12.37
N VAL A 439 -46.34 13.17 -12.49
CA VAL A 439 -45.79 11.90 -12.02
C VAL A 439 -44.49 11.56 -12.76
N ALA A 440 -44.44 11.71 -14.09
CA ALA A 440 -43.24 11.51 -14.89
C ALA A 440 -42.09 12.43 -14.46
N ALA A 441 -42.37 13.71 -14.17
CA ALA A 441 -41.38 14.65 -13.66
C ALA A 441 -40.79 14.21 -12.30
N VAL A 442 -41.62 13.69 -11.39
CA VAL A 442 -41.17 13.13 -10.11
C VAL A 442 -40.29 11.89 -10.30
N PHE A 443 -40.67 10.98 -11.21
CA PHE A 443 -39.83 9.83 -11.56
C PHE A 443 -38.49 10.26 -12.16
N GLU A 444 -38.50 11.22 -13.07
CA GLU A 444 -37.28 11.73 -13.73
C GLU A 444 -36.35 12.40 -12.72
N PHE A 445 -36.89 13.19 -11.80
CA PHE A 445 -36.13 13.80 -10.71
C PHE A 445 -35.52 12.75 -9.77
N THR A 446 -36.30 11.74 -9.39
CA THR A 446 -35.82 10.64 -8.53
C THR A 446 -34.74 9.82 -9.24
N LYS A 447 -34.93 9.52 -10.53
CA LYS A 447 -33.95 8.85 -11.39
C LYS A 447 -32.65 9.65 -11.45
N ALA A 448 -32.71 10.98 -11.65
CA ALA A 448 -31.54 11.84 -11.68
C ALA A 448 -30.75 11.80 -10.36
N ILE A 449 -31.43 11.79 -9.21
CA ILE A 449 -30.79 11.63 -7.89
C ILE A 449 -30.14 10.24 -7.76
N SER A 450 -30.81 9.17 -8.19
CA SER A 450 -30.25 7.82 -8.16
C SER A 450 -29.01 7.68 -9.04
N ILE A 451 -29.01 8.29 -10.22
CA ILE A 451 -27.83 8.35 -11.10
C ILE A 451 -26.69 9.12 -10.40
N LEU A 452 -26.98 10.25 -9.75
CA LEU A 452 -25.98 11.02 -9.03
C LEU A 452 -25.36 10.22 -7.86
N ARG A 453 -26.18 9.48 -7.11
CA ARG A 453 -25.71 8.58 -6.04
C ARG A 453 -24.83 7.47 -6.59
N LEU A 454 -25.20 6.90 -7.73
CA LEU A 454 -24.43 5.85 -8.39
C LEU A 454 -23.05 6.38 -8.84
N LYS A 455 -23.00 7.56 -9.47
CA LYS A 455 -21.74 8.25 -9.82
C LYS A 455 -20.88 8.51 -8.59
N GLY A 456 -21.49 8.99 -7.50
CA GLY A 456 -20.81 9.25 -6.23
C GLY A 456 -20.20 8.00 -5.56
N LYS A 457 -20.63 6.79 -5.95
CA LYS A 457 -20.01 5.53 -5.49
C LYS A 457 -18.93 5.01 -6.43
N ILE A 458 -19.06 5.25 -7.74
CA ILE A 458 -18.13 4.72 -8.75
C ILE A 458 -16.91 5.63 -8.92
N GLU A 459 -17.10 6.93 -9.13
CA GLU A 459 -16.03 7.86 -9.50
C GLU A 459 -14.94 7.96 -8.42
N PRO A 460 -15.26 8.16 -7.12
CA PRO A 460 -14.22 8.28 -6.09
C PRO A 460 -13.40 7.00 -5.88
N VAL A 461 -14.00 5.83 -6.12
CA VAL A 461 -13.29 4.54 -6.03
C VAL A 461 -12.24 4.43 -7.14
N ILE A 462 -12.60 4.82 -8.37
CA ILE A 462 -11.66 4.80 -9.50
C ILE A 462 -10.55 5.84 -9.27
N GLU A 463 -10.89 7.07 -8.86
CA GLU A 463 -9.90 8.12 -8.59
C GLU A 463 -8.90 7.71 -7.50
N ALA A 464 -9.39 7.15 -6.39
CA ALA A 464 -8.54 6.68 -5.30
C ALA A 464 -7.66 5.50 -5.74
N ALA A 465 -8.20 4.54 -6.49
CA ALA A 465 -7.45 3.40 -7.01
C ALA A 465 -6.36 3.81 -8.01
N VAL A 466 -6.63 4.82 -8.86
CA VAL A 466 -5.62 5.38 -9.78
C VAL A 466 -4.51 6.05 -9.01
N LEU A 467 -4.85 6.88 -8.01
CA LEU A 467 -3.85 7.56 -7.20
C LEU A 467 -2.96 6.58 -6.44
N ASP A 468 -3.57 5.58 -5.80
CA ASP A 468 -2.87 4.50 -5.10
C ASP A 468 -1.91 3.76 -6.05
N ARG A 469 -2.38 3.40 -7.25
CA ARG A 469 -1.54 2.75 -8.26
C ARG A 469 -0.37 3.62 -8.69
N VAL A 470 -0.60 4.89 -9.00
CA VAL A 470 0.46 5.80 -9.48
C VAL A 470 1.53 6.01 -8.41
N ILE A 471 1.15 6.19 -7.15
CA ILE A 471 2.09 6.35 -6.03
C ILE A 471 2.91 5.08 -5.80
N ALA A 472 2.34 3.90 -6.06
CA ALA A 472 3.00 2.61 -5.88
C ALA A 472 3.97 2.24 -7.02
N LEU A 473 4.07 3.03 -8.11
CA LEU A 473 4.97 2.73 -9.23
C LEU A 473 6.44 2.97 -8.88
N PRO A 474 7.38 2.21 -9.47
CA PRO A 474 8.81 2.32 -9.16
C PRO A 474 9.44 3.57 -9.78
N ILE A 475 10.48 4.12 -9.15
CA ILE A 475 11.21 5.33 -9.60
C ILE A 475 11.59 5.35 -11.10
N PRO A 476 12.06 4.24 -11.73
CA PRO A 476 12.39 4.23 -13.15
C PRO A 476 11.21 4.52 -14.09
N PHE A 477 9.97 4.30 -13.65
CA PHE A 477 8.78 4.63 -14.42
C PHE A 477 8.63 6.15 -14.58
N PHE A 478 8.76 6.91 -13.49
CA PHE A 478 8.63 8.37 -13.50
C PHE A 478 9.69 9.07 -14.34
N ARG A 479 10.86 8.45 -14.56
CA ARG A 479 11.90 9.00 -15.44
C ARG A 479 11.54 8.95 -16.93
N ARG A 480 10.57 8.12 -17.34
CA ARG A 480 10.15 7.95 -18.74
C ARG A 480 9.12 8.99 -19.19
N PHE A 481 8.46 9.66 -18.25
CA PHE A 481 7.33 10.54 -18.55
C PHE A 481 7.52 11.90 -17.86
N SER A 482 7.08 12.98 -18.52
CA SER A 482 7.01 14.28 -17.86
C SER A 482 5.85 14.30 -16.86
N THR A 483 5.92 15.16 -15.83
CA THR A 483 4.83 15.34 -14.86
C THR A 483 3.50 15.63 -15.57
N GLY A 484 3.51 16.50 -16.59
CA GLY A 484 2.31 16.84 -17.35
C GLY A 484 1.73 15.66 -18.17
N ASP A 485 2.59 14.85 -18.79
CA ASP A 485 2.11 13.65 -19.51
C ASP A 485 1.55 12.61 -18.56
N LEU A 486 2.20 12.39 -17.41
CA LEU A 486 1.73 11.46 -16.40
C LEU A 486 0.39 11.92 -15.78
N THR A 487 0.24 13.21 -15.47
CA THR A 487 -1.04 13.77 -15.01
C THR A 487 -2.15 13.53 -16.03
N ASN A 488 -1.90 13.79 -17.32
CA ASN A 488 -2.91 13.58 -18.36
C ASN A 488 -3.28 12.09 -18.51
N ARG A 489 -2.31 11.18 -18.43
CA ARG A 489 -2.56 9.73 -18.43
C ARG A 489 -3.43 9.30 -17.24
N SER A 490 -3.09 9.75 -16.03
CA SER A 490 -3.85 9.42 -14.81
C SER A 490 -5.28 9.96 -14.86
N LEU A 491 -5.46 11.23 -15.27
CA LEU A 491 -6.79 11.82 -15.45
C LEU A 491 -7.58 11.15 -16.57
N GLY A 492 -6.91 10.65 -17.60
CA GLY A 492 -7.51 9.82 -18.64
C GLY A 492 -8.18 8.57 -18.06
N ILE A 493 -7.61 7.94 -17.03
CA ILE A 493 -8.22 6.78 -16.36
C ILE A 493 -9.50 7.18 -15.63
N CYS A 494 -9.48 8.31 -14.92
CA CYS A 494 -10.69 8.85 -14.27
C CYS A 494 -11.77 9.16 -15.32
N ALA A 495 -11.37 9.72 -16.48
CA ALA A 495 -12.29 9.98 -17.59
C ALA A 495 -12.91 8.70 -18.17
N ILE A 496 -12.15 7.59 -18.25
CA ILE A 496 -12.70 6.26 -18.63
C ILE A 496 -13.82 5.86 -17.67
N GLY A 497 -13.56 5.93 -16.36
CA GLY A 497 -14.54 5.58 -15.33
C GLY A 497 -15.80 6.44 -15.39
N LYS A 498 -15.62 7.76 -15.59
CA LYS A 498 -16.72 8.71 -15.73
C LYS A 498 -17.53 8.46 -16.99
N LEU A 499 -16.89 8.31 -18.16
CA LEU A 499 -17.57 8.00 -19.41
C LEU A 499 -18.36 6.69 -19.29
N LEU A 500 -17.77 5.66 -18.71
CA LEU A 500 -18.44 4.38 -18.56
C LEU A 500 -19.64 4.45 -17.61
N SER A 501 -19.53 5.24 -16.54
CA SER A 501 -20.64 5.49 -15.61
C SER A 501 -21.76 6.30 -16.27
N ASP A 502 -21.44 7.41 -16.92
CA ASP A 502 -22.44 8.29 -17.51
C ASP A 502 -23.11 7.63 -18.72
N VAL A 503 -22.28 7.19 -19.67
CA VAL A 503 -22.73 6.67 -20.96
C VAL A 503 -23.31 5.27 -20.81
N GLY A 504 -22.71 4.41 -19.99
CA GLY A 504 -23.19 3.05 -19.78
C GLY A 504 -24.60 3.01 -19.18
N ILE A 505 -24.88 3.87 -18.20
CA ILE A 505 -26.22 3.96 -17.60
C ILE A 505 -27.23 4.49 -18.62
N GLN A 506 -26.90 5.55 -19.36
CA GLN A 506 -27.80 6.12 -20.37
C GLN A 506 -28.07 5.13 -21.50
N ALA A 507 -27.07 4.37 -21.95
CA ALA A 507 -27.25 3.33 -22.95
C ALA A 507 -28.20 2.23 -22.47
N LEU A 508 -28.08 1.80 -21.22
CA LEU A 508 -28.96 0.80 -20.62
C LEU A 508 -30.41 1.29 -20.49
N LEU A 509 -30.60 2.54 -20.08
CA LEU A 509 -31.92 3.18 -20.01
C LEU A 509 -32.53 3.37 -21.40
N GLY A 510 -31.73 3.83 -22.36
CA GLY A 510 -32.12 3.96 -23.77
C GLY A 510 -32.52 2.62 -24.37
N ALA A 511 -31.85 1.52 -23.99
CA ALA A 511 -32.22 0.17 -24.42
C ALA A 511 -33.60 -0.24 -23.90
N VAL A 512 -33.91 0.03 -22.64
CA VAL A 512 -35.25 -0.23 -22.08
C VAL A 512 -36.31 0.63 -22.76
N PHE A 513 -36.05 1.93 -22.90
CA PHE A 513 -37.01 2.87 -23.50
C PHE A 513 -37.27 2.57 -24.99
N SER A 514 -36.22 2.30 -25.76
CA SER A 514 -36.35 1.93 -27.17
C SER A 514 -37.05 0.58 -27.33
N SER A 515 -36.77 -0.42 -26.49
CA SER A 515 -37.45 -1.72 -26.55
C SER A 515 -38.96 -1.60 -26.34
N LEU A 516 -39.38 -0.77 -25.36
CA LEU A 516 -40.79 -0.52 -25.08
C LEU A 516 -41.51 0.21 -26.24
N ASN A 517 -40.89 1.26 -26.79
CA ASN A 517 -41.47 1.97 -27.94
C ASN A 517 -41.44 1.11 -29.21
N PHE A 518 -40.43 0.26 -29.39
CA PHE A 518 -40.35 -0.70 -30.48
C PHE A 518 -41.54 -1.66 -30.46
N ILE A 519 -41.84 -2.27 -29.30
CA ILE A 519 -43.03 -3.13 -29.14
C ILE A 519 -44.31 -2.35 -29.48
N LEU A 520 -44.42 -1.09 -29.02
CA LEU A 520 -45.58 -0.25 -29.29
C LEU A 520 -45.76 0.06 -30.78
N LEU A 521 -44.68 0.25 -31.54
CA LEU A 521 -44.74 0.47 -33.00
C LEU A 521 -45.35 -0.74 -33.72
N PHE A 522 -44.88 -1.95 -33.41
CA PHE A 522 -45.40 -3.19 -34.01
C PHE A 522 -46.85 -3.49 -33.59
N TYR A 523 -47.27 -3.02 -32.41
CA TYR A 523 -48.66 -3.12 -31.97
C TYR A 523 -49.61 -2.26 -32.80
N TYR A 524 -49.17 -1.06 -33.23
CA TYR A 524 -49.98 -0.17 -34.06
C TYR A 524 -50.03 -0.62 -35.53
N ASP A 525 -48.87 -0.82 -36.17
CA ASP A 525 -48.78 -1.33 -37.54
C ASP A 525 -47.42 -1.95 -37.82
N ALA A 526 -47.38 -3.25 -38.16
CA ALA A 526 -46.15 -3.98 -38.38
C ALA A 526 -45.42 -3.58 -39.69
N ARG A 527 -46.14 -3.18 -40.75
CA ARG A 527 -45.53 -2.81 -42.03
C ARG A 527 -44.87 -1.44 -41.92
N LEU A 528 -45.60 -0.47 -41.37
CA LEU A 528 -45.08 0.87 -41.12
C LEU A 528 -43.93 0.84 -40.10
N ALA A 529 -44.03 0.01 -39.06
CA ALA A 529 -42.94 -0.21 -38.11
C ALA A 529 -41.67 -0.73 -38.79
N LEU A 530 -41.78 -1.68 -39.74
CA LEU A 530 -40.61 -2.21 -40.46
C LEU A 530 -39.89 -1.12 -41.27
N ILE A 531 -40.66 -0.26 -41.96
CA ILE A 531 -40.12 0.88 -42.73
C ILE A 531 -39.44 1.87 -41.79
N ALA A 532 -40.12 2.24 -40.70
CA ALA A 532 -39.63 3.18 -39.70
C ALA A 532 -38.33 2.68 -39.03
N VAL A 533 -38.28 1.40 -38.66
CA VAL A 533 -37.07 0.72 -38.14
C VAL A 533 -35.97 0.69 -39.19
N GLY A 534 -36.30 0.43 -40.46
CA GLY A 534 -35.34 0.47 -41.57
C GLY A 534 -34.65 1.83 -41.72
N PHE A 535 -35.42 2.92 -41.66
CA PHE A 535 -34.86 4.27 -41.65
C PHE A 535 -33.97 4.49 -40.42
N THR A 536 -34.45 4.17 -39.22
CA THR A 536 -33.66 4.37 -38.00
C THR A 536 -32.37 3.54 -38.03
N LEU A 537 -32.40 2.32 -38.54
CA LEU A 537 -31.22 1.47 -38.72
C LEU A 537 -30.21 2.10 -39.67
N LEU A 538 -30.67 2.67 -40.80
CA LEU A 538 -29.81 3.40 -41.73
C LEU A 538 -29.11 4.58 -41.05
N ALA A 539 -29.83 5.35 -40.21
CA ALA A 539 -29.23 6.41 -39.43
C ALA A 539 -28.21 5.90 -38.42
N VAL A 540 -28.50 4.82 -37.69
CA VAL A 540 -27.54 4.24 -36.74
C VAL A 540 -26.27 3.76 -37.45
N LEU A 541 -26.40 3.14 -38.62
CA LEU A 541 -25.24 2.72 -39.42
C LEU A 541 -24.42 3.92 -39.91
N ALA A 542 -25.07 4.97 -40.42
CA ALA A 542 -24.41 6.20 -40.83
C ALA A 542 -23.68 6.87 -39.66
N LEU A 543 -24.34 6.96 -38.50
CA LEU A 543 -23.78 7.53 -37.27
C LEU A 543 -22.61 6.69 -36.75
N GLY A 544 -22.73 5.37 -36.76
CA GLY A 544 -21.70 4.43 -36.36
C GLY A 544 -20.44 4.54 -37.23
N ALA A 545 -20.61 4.60 -38.56
CA ALA A 545 -19.52 4.79 -39.50
C ALA A 545 -18.79 6.14 -39.29
N ALA A 546 -19.55 7.22 -39.14
CA ALA A 546 -18.99 8.54 -38.87
C ALA A 546 -18.26 8.59 -37.51
N SER A 547 -18.79 7.91 -36.50
CA SER A 547 -18.19 7.81 -35.17
C SER A 547 -16.88 7.01 -35.19
N ALA A 548 -16.81 5.91 -35.95
CA ALA A 548 -15.58 5.17 -36.17
C ALA A 548 -14.51 6.04 -36.85
N TYR A 549 -14.91 6.91 -37.79
CA TYR A 549 -14.01 7.87 -38.41
C TYR A 549 -13.54 8.96 -37.42
N GLN A 550 -14.43 9.42 -36.53
CA GLN A 550 -14.14 10.42 -35.51
C GLN A 550 -13.06 9.97 -34.52
N VAL A 551 -13.04 8.68 -34.17
CA VAL A 551 -12.04 8.10 -33.25
C VAL A 551 -10.60 8.31 -33.74
N ARG A 552 -10.38 8.33 -35.06
CA ARG A 552 -9.05 8.62 -35.64
C ARG A 552 -8.58 10.03 -35.33
N TYR A 553 -9.48 11.01 -35.35
CA TYR A 553 -9.17 12.39 -34.96
C TYR A 553 -8.92 12.49 -33.46
N GLN A 554 -9.74 11.82 -32.65
CA GLN A 554 -9.59 11.81 -31.19
C GLN A 554 -8.24 11.24 -30.75
N ARG A 555 -7.76 10.16 -31.38
CA ARG A 555 -6.41 9.61 -31.12
C ARG A 555 -5.31 10.66 -31.34
N ARG A 556 -5.29 11.30 -32.51
CA ARG A 556 -4.30 12.35 -32.84
C ARG A 556 -4.39 13.57 -31.93
N LEU A 557 -5.62 13.96 -31.55
CA LEU A 557 -5.86 15.11 -30.69
C LEU A 557 -5.31 14.86 -29.27
N SER A 558 -5.52 13.65 -28.73
CA SER A 558 -4.96 13.22 -27.44
C SER A 558 -3.43 13.24 -27.43
N GLU A 559 -2.78 12.72 -28.49
CA GLU A 559 -1.32 12.72 -28.62
C GLU A 559 -0.73 14.14 -28.58
N ILE A 560 -1.25 15.04 -29.42
CA ILE A 560 -0.77 16.43 -29.51
C ILE A 560 -1.02 17.18 -28.22
N GLU A 561 -2.15 16.94 -27.56
CA GLU A 561 -2.47 17.56 -26.28
C GLU A 561 -1.46 17.19 -25.19
N GLY A 562 -1.01 15.94 -25.14
CA GLY A 562 0.06 15.52 -24.24
C GLY A 562 1.37 16.27 -24.48
N THR A 563 1.80 16.34 -25.74
CA THR A 563 3.01 17.07 -26.12
C THR A 563 2.90 18.55 -25.79
N LEU A 564 1.75 19.18 -26.06
CA LEU A 564 1.51 20.59 -25.81
C LEU A 564 1.53 20.91 -24.30
N SER A 565 0.89 20.07 -23.47
CA SER A 565 0.97 20.20 -22.00
C SER A 565 2.40 20.05 -21.49
N GLY A 566 3.18 19.13 -22.06
CA GLY A 566 4.59 18.96 -21.74
C GLY A 566 5.44 20.18 -22.09
N ILE A 567 5.28 20.73 -23.29
CA ILE A 567 5.95 21.98 -23.72
C ILE A 567 5.59 23.12 -22.78
N LEU A 568 4.30 23.31 -22.48
CA LEU A 568 3.84 24.39 -21.60
C LEU A 568 4.48 24.30 -20.21
N LEU A 569 4.56 23.10 -19.63
CA LEU A 569 5.24 22.87 -18.35
C LEU A 569 6.75 23.17 -18.43
N GLN A 570 7.41 22.77 -19.53
CA GLN A 570 8.82 23.07 -19.76
C GLN A 570 9.08 24.58 -19.90
N LEU A 571 8.20 25.30 -20.60
CA LEU A 571 8.28 26.75 -20.75
C LEU A 571 8.11 27.47 -19.40
N ILE A 572 7.13 27.05 -18.58
CA ILE A 572 6.90 27.62 -17.24
C ILE A 572 8.11 27.36 -16.34
N ASN A 573 8.59 26.11 -16.27
CA ASN A 573 9.76 25.76 -15.44
C ASN A 573 11.06 26.41 -15.96
N GLY A 574 11.13 26.68 -17.27
CA GLY A 574 12.26 27.31 -17.94
C GLY A 574 12.20 28.83 -18.01
N ILE A 575 11.18 29.48 -17.46
CA ILE A 575 10.91 30.92 -17.69
C ILE A 575 12.09 31.81 -17.28
N GLY A 576 12.80 31.46 -16.20
CA GLY A 576 13.98 32.19 -15.76
C GLY A 576 15.11 32.15 -16.81
N LYS A 577 15.34 30.99 -17.44
CA LYS A 577 16.35 30.85 -18.50
C LYS A 577 15.93 31.63 -19.74
N LEU A 578 14.66 31.53 -20.12
CA LEU A 578 14.11 32.24 -21.28
C LEU A 578 14.26 33.76 -21.14
N ARG A 579 13.93 34.31 -19.96
CA ARG A 579 14.10 35.74 -19.64
C ARG A 579 15.54 36.21 -19.66
N VAL A 580 16.46 35.45 -19.07
CA VAL A 580 17.89 35.80 -19.10
C VAL A 580 18.44 35.76 -20.52
N SER A 581 17.93 34.86 -21.37
CA SER A 581 18.35 34.73 -22.77
C SER A 581 17.58 35.60 -23.76
N GLY A 582 16.56 36.35 -23.34
CA GLY A 582 15.67 37.14 -24.22
C GLY A 582 15.02 36.32 -25.35
N THR A 583 14.68 35.05 -25.08
CA THR A 583 14.25 34.06 -26.09
C THR A 583 12.76 33.68 -25.95
N GLU A 584 11.96 34.49 -25.26
CA GLU A 584 10.54 34.24 -25.03
C GLU A 584 9.73 34.12 -26.33
N ASP A 585 10.01 34.98 -27.32
CA ASP A 585 9.28 34.95 -28.60
C ASP A 585 9.54 33.65 -29.37
N ARG A 586 10.76 33.10 -29.30
CA ARG A 586 11.07 31.80 -29.92
C ARG A 586 10.38 30.66 -29.19
N ALA A 587 10.35 30.70 -27.86
CA ALA A 587 9.61 29.74 -27.06
C ALA A 587 8.11 29.78 -27.38
N PHE A 588 7.54 30.97 -27.52
CA PHE A 588 6.16 31.17 -27.94
C PHE A 588 5.92 30.62 -29.35
N ALA A 589 6.82 30.86 -30.30
CA ALA A 589 6.71 30.34 -31.67
C ALA A 589 6.64 28.80 -31.71
N VAL A 590 7.47 28.11 -30.93
CA VAL A 590 7.46 26.63 -30.83
C VAL A 590 6.12 26.12 -30.26
N TRP A 591 5.61 26.79 -29.21
CA TRP A 591 4.30 26.45 -28.66
C TRP A 591 3.17 26.74 -29.66
N ALA A 592 3.20 27.90 -30.33
CA ALA A 592 2.18 28.36 -31.26
C ALA A 592 2.06 27.43 -32.47
N GLU A 593 3.17 26.89 -32.99
CA GLU A 593 3.17 25.91 -34.08
C GLU A 593 2.41 24.63 -33.69
N ARG A 594 2.70 24.08 -32.51
CA ARG A 594 2.04 22.86 -31.99
C ARG A 594 0.58 23.13 -31.65
N PHE A 595 0.28 24.29 -31.08
CA PHE A 595 -1.08 24.73 -30.81
C PHE A 595 -1.90 24.88 -32.12
N ALA A 596 -1.31 25.46 -33.16
CA ALA A 596 -1.94 25.55 -34.47
C ALA A 596 -2.22 24.17 -35.08
N ALA A 597 -1.30 23.21 -34.92
CA ALA A 597 -1.53 21.82 -35.34
C ALA A 597 -2.69 21.16 -34.58
N LYS A 598 -2.76 21.33 -33.25
CA LYS A 598 -3.91 20.91 -32.43
C LYS A 598 -5.20 21.50 -32.98
N ARG A 599 -5.21 22.82 -33.20
CA ARG A 599 -6.41 23.55 -33.63
C ARG A 599 -6.91 23.12 -35.01
N ARG A 600 -6.03 22.79 -35.95
CA ARG A 600 -6.43 22.24 -37.27
C ARG A 600 -7.14 20.90 -37.16
N ILE A 601 -6.64 20.00 -36.31
CA ILE A 601 -7.24 18.68 -36.08
C ILE A 601 -8.56 18.82 -35.32
N GLU A 602 -8.57 19.68 -34.29
CA GLU A 602 -9.78 20.00 -33.54
C GLU A 602 -10.86 20.58 -34.43
N TYR A 603 -10.51 21.50 -35.35
CA TYR A 603 -11.45 22.05 -36.33
C TYR A 603 -12.06 20.96 -37.20
N ARG A 604 -11.24 20.07 -37.80
CA ARG A 604 -11.74 18.94 -38.60
C ARG A 604 -12.65 18.00 -37.79
N SER A 605 -12.27 17.70 -36.55
CA SER A 605 -13.08 16.90 -35.64
C SER A 605 -14.41 17.59 -35.32
N ARG A 606 -14.39 18.92 -35.09
CA ARG A 606 -15.57 19.73 -34.79
C ARG A 606 -16.48 19.85 -36.01
N THR A 607 -15.94 19.98 -37.22
CA THR A 607 -16.73 19.97 -38.45
C THR A 607 -17.47 18.64 -38.62
N LEU A 608 -16.79 17.52 -38.36
CA LEU A 608 -17.44 16.20 -38.39
C LEU A 608 -18.53 16.09 -37.31
N GLN A 609 -18.28 16.60 -36.11
CA GLN A 609 -19.27 16.64 -35.03
C GLN A 609 -20.48 17.50 -35.42
N ASN A 610 -20.26 18.70 -35.95
CA ASN A 610 -21.33 19.57 -36.43
C ASN A 610 -22.14 18.92 -37.56
N LEU A 611 -21.50 18.17 -38.46
CA LEU A 611 -22.19 17.41 -39.50
C LEU A 611 -23.10 16.33 -38.88
N LEU A 612 -22.61 15.62 -37.86
CA LEU A 612 -23.40 14.62 -37.12
C LEU A 612 -24.57 15.25 -36.36
N ASP A 613 -24.34 16.39 -35.70
CA ASP A 613 -25.39 17.12 -34.98
C ASP A 613 -26.46 17.65 -35.96
N THR A 614 -26.03 18.15 -37.13
CA THR A 614 -26.93 18.58 -38.21
C THR A 614 -27.73 17.39 -38.76
N PHE A 615 -27.08 16.25 -38.99
CA PHE A 615 -27.75 15.02 -39.39
C PHE A 615 -28.78 14.58 -38.35
N ASN A 616 -28.42 14.57 -37.05
CA ASN A 616 -29.33 14.21 -35.96
C ASN A 616 -30.52 15.18 -35.83
N GLY A 617 -30.35 16.46 -36.16
CA GLY A 617 -31.45 17.44 -36.15
C GLY A 617 -32.38 17.32 -37.36
N PHE A 618 -31.83 17.06 -38.55
CA PHE A 618 -32.60 16.96 -39.79
C PHE A 618 -33.25 15.59 -39.99
N PHE A 619 -32.58 14.52 -39.56
CA PHE A 619 -33.00 13.15 -39.81
C PHE A 619 -34.40 12.82 -39.27
N PRO A 620 -34.80 13.20 -38.04
CA PRO A 620 -36.16 12.98 -37.54
C PRO A 620 -37.24 13.61 -38.42
N ILE A 621 -36.99 14.82 -38.94
CA ILE A 621 -37.92 15.53 -39.82
C ILE A 621 -38.06 14.79 -41.15
N LEU A 622 -36.95 14.37 -41.73
CA LEU A 622 -36.94 13.59 -42.98
C LEU A 622 -37.71 12.27 -42.81
N THR A 623 -37.49 11.55 -41.70
CA THR A 623 -38.20 10.30 -41.43
C THR A 623 -39.67 10.50 -41.16
N ALA A 624 -40.05 11.59 -40.45
CA ALA A 624 -41.45 11.95 -40.28
C ALA A 624 -42.09 12.18 -41.66
N MET A 625 -41.47 12.99 -42.51
CA MET A 625 -41.98 13.25 -43.87
C MET A 625 -42.14 11.97 -44.70
N ALA A 626 -41.20 11.03 -44.60
CA ALA A 626 -41.30 9.74 -45.28
C ALA A 626 -42.47 8.89 -44.75
N ILE A 627 -42.70 8.88 -43.44
CA ILE A 627 -43.83 8.19 -42.81
C ILE A 627 -45.16 8.83 -43.24
N PHE A 628 -45.26 10.17 -43.27
CA PHE A 628 -46.43 10.88 -43.80
C PHE A 628 -46.70 10.56 -45.28
N ALA A 629 -45.65 10.53 -46.12
CA ALA A 629 -45.78 10.21 -47.53
C ALA A 629 -46.24 8.77 -47.76
N TYR A 630 -45.77 7.82 -46.95
CA TYR A 630 -46.22 6.43 -47.02
C TYR A 630 -47.71 6.29 -46.70
N VAL A 631 -48.19 6.94 -45.63
CA VAL A 631 -49.60 6.92 -45.24
C VAL A 631 -50.50 7.55 -46.31
N LEU A 632 -50.01 8.58 -47.02
CA LEU A 632 -50.71 9.16 -48.16
C LEU A 632 -50.84 8.18 -49.34
N LEU A 633 -49.83 7.33 -49.57
CA LEU A 633 -49.78 6.40 -50.71
C LEU A 633 -50.56 5.09 -50.47
N GLU A 634 -50.63 4.58 -49.24
CA GLU A 634 -51.34 3.31 -48.94
C GLU A 634 -52.86 3.49 -48.84
N GLY A 635 -53.35 4.73 -48.74
CA GLY A 635 -54.77 5.05 -48.66
C GLY A 635 -55.32 5.02 -47.23
N SER A 636 -56.27 5.91 -46.94
CA SER A 636 -56.71 6.26 -45.57
C SER A 636 -57.68 5.26 -44.91
N GLU A 637 -58.04 4.14 -45.55
CA GLU A 637 -59.15 3.31 -45.06
C GLU A 637 -58.79 2.38 -43.88
N THR A 638 -57.51 2.11 -43.64
CA THR A 638 -57.07 1.18 -42.56
C THR A 638 -56.44 1.88 -41.36
N PHE A 639 -56.06 3.16 -41.48
CA PHE A 639 -55.28 3.87 -40.47
C PHE A 639 -55.99 5.12 -39.96
N THR A 640 -56.47 5.07 -38.71
CA THR A 640 -57.15 6.21 -38.07
C THR A 640 -56.16 7.33 -37.74
N THR A 641 -56.64 8.58 -37.72
CA THR A 641 -55.81 9.76 -37.42
C THR A 641 -55.12 9.65 -36.06
N GLY A 642 -55.81 9.15 -35.04
CA GLY A 642 -55.26 8.91 -33.71
C GLY A 642 -54.22 7.80 -33.67
N ARG A 643 -54.42 6.69 -34.38
CA ARG A 643 -53.39 5.64 -34.54
C ARG A 643 -52.13 6.19 -35.19
N PHE A 644 -52.28 7.05 -36.20
CA PHE A 644 -51.14 7.71 -36.85
C PHE A 644 -50.37 8.64 -35.91
N ILE A 645 -51.07 9.50 -35.18
CA ILE A 645 -50.43 10.43 -34.25
C ILE A 645 -49.72 9.65 -33.12
N ALA A 646 -50.35 8.60 -32.60
CA ALA A 646 -49.74 7.74 -31.60
C ALA A 646 -48.51 6.99 -32.14
N PHE A 647 -48.59 6.44 -33.36
CA PHE A 647 -47.45 5.80 -34.02
C PHE A 647 -46.29 6.77 -34.21
N ASN A 648 -46.55 7.98 -34.73
CA ASN A 648 -45.50 8.97 -34.97
C ASN A 648 -44.84 9.45 -33.67
N ALA A 649 -45.62 9.61 -32.59
CA ALA A 649 -45.08 9.94 -31.27
C ALA A 649 -44.22 8.80 -30.70
N ALA A 650 -44.68 7.55 -30.79
CA ALA A 650 -43.92 6.36 -30.39
C ALA A 650 -42.64 6.20 -31.23
N TYR A 651 -42.70 6.51 -32.53
CA TYR A 651 -41.55 6.45 -33.43
C TYR A 651 -40.50 7.50 -33.08
N THR A 652 -40.91 8.73 -32.82
CA THR A 652 -40.01 9.82 -32.41
C THR A 652 -39.27 9.45 -31.12
N ASN A 653 -40.00 8.88 -30.15
CA ASN A 653 -39.44 8.38 -28.90
C ASN A 653 -38.45 7.22 -29.12
N PHE A 654 -38.81 6.24 -29.95
CA PHE A 654 -37.94 5.12 -30.33
C PHE A 654 -36.66 5.61 -31.00
N GLN A 655 -36.78 6.48 -32.00
CA GLN A 655 -35.68 7.04 -32.76
C GLN A 655 -34.74 7.85 -31.86
N ALA A 656 -35.28 8.69 -30.98
CA ALA A 656 -34.49 9.48 -30.03
C ALA A 656 -33.66 8.57 -29.09
N ALA A 657 -34.26 7.52 -28.53
CA ALA A 657 -33.53 6.59 -27.67
C ALA A 657 -32.48 5.77 -28.44
N LEU A 658 -32.78 5.35 -29.68
CA LEU A 658 -31.82 4.62 -30.50
C LEU A 658 -30.63 5.49 -30.91
N LEU A 659 -30.86 6.75 -31.27
CA LEU A 659 -29.81 7.72 -31.59
C LEU A 659 -28.97 8.07 -30.34
N GLN A 660 -29.60 8.21 -29.18
CA GLN A 660 -28.89 8.37 -27.90
C GLN A 660 -27.97 7.17 -27.62
N MET A 661 -28.45 5.94 -27.83
CA MET A 661 -27.64 4.73 -27.70
C MET A 661 -26.50 4.68 -28.71
N ALA A 662 -26.72 5.11 -29.96
CA ALA A 662 -25.68 5.19 -30.96
C ALA A 662 -24.58 6.20 -30.55
N GLY A 663 -24.97 7.38 -30.06
CA GLY A 663 -24.01 8.36 -29.50
C GLY A 663 -23.28 7.85 -28.25
N ALA A 664 -23.97 7.04 -27.43
CA ALA A 664 -23.37 6.37 -26.29
C ALA A 664 -22.31 5.35 -26.73
N PHE A 665 -22.61 4.54 -27.75
CA PHE A 665 -21.63 3.64 -28.35
C PHE A 665 -20.40 4.41 -28.87
N SER A 666 -20.58 5.54 -29.56
CA SER A 666 -19.48 6.38 -30.03
C SER A 666 -18.59 6.88 -28.88
N SER A 667 -19.21 7.29 -27.77
CA SER A 667 -18.50 7.73 -26.56
C SER A 667 -17.75 6.58 -25.89
N LEU A 668 -18.28 5.35 -25.94
CA LEU A 668 -17.57 4.15 -25.48
C LEU A 668 -16.39 3.80 -26.39
N VAL A 669 -16.49 3.96 -27.71
CA VAL A 669 -15.33 3.75 -28.60
C VAL A 669 -14.25 4.81 -28.32
N ALA A 670 -14.64 6.03 -27.95
CA ALA A 670 -13.71 7.08 -27.52
C ALA A 670 -12.97 6.77 -26.20
N VAL A 671 -13.33 5.72 -25.47
CA VAL A 671 -12.56 5.21 -24.31
C VAL A 671 -11.24 4.57 -24.73
N ALA A 672 -11.19 3.95 -25.92
CA ALA A 672 -10.02 3.18 -26.37
C ALA A 672 -8.71 4.00 -26.41
N PRO A 673 -8.68 5.24 -26.96
CA PRO A 673 -7.48 6.09 -26.92
C PRO A 673 -7.02 6.44 -25.49
N PHE A 674 -7.96 6.70 -24.56
CA PHE A 674 -7.60 6.95 -23.16
C PHE A 674 -6.95 5.70 -22.54
N TYR A 675 -7.48 4.51 -22.85
CA TYR A 675 -6.91 3.25 -22.37
C TYR A 675 -5.52 2.98 -22.96
N GLU A 676 -5.36 3.13 -24.28
CA GLU A 676 -4.07 2.99 -24.97
C GLU A 676 -3.00 3.89 -24.34
N ARG A 677 -3.38 5.10 -23.94
CA ARG A 677 -2.48 6.06 -23.29
C ARG A 677 -2.22 5.73 -21.82
N ALA A 678 -3.20 5.21 -21.10
CA ALA A 678 -3.06 4.78 -19.71
C ALA A 678 -2.31 3.45 -19.56
N ARG A 679 -2.20 2.67 -20.65
CA ARG A 679 -1.58 1.33 -20.70
C ARG A 679 -0.24 1.22 -19.93
N PRO A 680 0.73 2.16 -20.03
CA PRO A 680 1.98 2.05 -19.26
C PRO A 680 1.79 2.06 -17.73
N ILE A 681 0.78 2.76 -17.21
CA ILE A 681 0.44 2.80 -15.78
C ILE A 681 -0.12 1.44 -15.34
N PHE A 682 -0.88 0.79 -16.21
CA PHE A 682 -1.51 -0.49 -15.96
C PHE A 682 -0.56 -1.68 -16.10
N GLU A 683 0.39 -1.61 -17.02
CA GLU A 683 1.37 -2.69 -17.26
C GLU A 683 2.56 -2.65 -16.32
N THR A 684 2.92 -1.47 -15.81
CA THR A 684 4.05 -1.37 -14.87
C THR A 684 3.66 -1.96 -13.53
N LEU A 685 4.43 -2.93 -13.05
CA LEU A 685 4.24 -3.55 -11.73
C LEU A 685 4.63 -2.56 -10.61
N PRO A 686 3.90 -2.55 -9.48
CA PRO A 686 4.27 -1.76 -8.31
C PRO A 686 5.66 -2.11 -7.74
N GLU A 687 6.27 -1.15 -7.03
CA GLU A 687 7.60 -1.29 -6.42
C GLU A 687 7.62 -2.36 -5.31
N VAL A 688 6.60 -2.38 -4.46
CA VAL A 688 6.43 -3.39 -3.40
C VAL A 688 5.53 -4.48 -3.94
N ARG A 689 6.08 -5.69 -4.11
CA ARG A 689 5.32 -6.86 -4.52
C ARG A 689 4.68 -7.54 -3.30
N PRO A 690 3.55 -8.22 -3.44
CA PRO A 690 2.94 -9.02 -2.37
C PRO A 690 3.88 -10.11 -1.80
N GLU A 691 4.83 -10.56 -2.61
CA GLU A 691 5.83 -11.58 -2.26
C GLU A 691 7.08 -11.00 -1.57
N SER A 692 7.20 -9.66 -1.49
CA SER A 692 8.33 -9.02 -0.83
C SER A 692 8.32 -9.35 0.66
N ALA A 693 9.41 -9.96 1.13
CA ALA A 693 9.57 -10.30 2.54
C ALA A 693 9.61 -9.02 3.39
N HIS A 694 8.87 -9.03 4.50
CA HIS A 694 8.91 -7.92 5.44
C HIS A 694 10.29 -7.90 6.12
N PRO A 695 11.03 -6.77 6.14
CA PRO A 695 12.38 -6.72 6.69
C PRO A 695 12.48 -6.90 8.21
N GLY A 696 11.37 -7.11 8.93
CA GLY A 696 11.34 -7.16 10.39
C GLY A 696 11.79 -5.86 11.06
N VAL A 697 12.18 -5.95 12.33
CA VAL A 697 12.81 -4.84 13.06
C VAL A 697 14.27 -4.73 12.59
N LEU A 698 14.61 -3.60 11.98
CA LEU A 698 15.97 -3.34 11.51
C LEU A 698 16.91 -3.17 12.72
N SER A 699 17.93 -4.01 12.82
CA SER A 699 18.96 -3.96 13.88
C SER A 699 19.91 -2.75 13.75
N GLY A 700 19.84 -2.00 12.65
CA GLY A 700 20.71 -0.85 12.36
C GLY A 700 22.07 -1.21 11.77
N SER A 701 22.42 -2.49 11.67
CA SER A 701 23.66 -2.93 11.01
C SER A 701 23.47 -2.95 9.48
N LEU A 702 24.11 -2.01 8.76
CA LEU A 702 24.14 -1.98 7.30
C LEU A 702 25.47 -2.55 6.81
N SER A 703 25.44 -3.59 5.97
CA SER A 703 26.62 -4.10 5.26
C SER A 703 26.30 -4.16 3.78
N VAL A 704 27.25 -3.69 2.95
CA VAL A 704 27.10 -3.64 1.50
C VAL A 704 28.24 -4.46 0.91
N HIS A 705 27.91 -5.55 0.23
CA HIS A 705 28.88 -6.45 -0.39
C HIS A 705 28.71 -6.40 -1.91
N GLN A 706 29.80 -6.12 -2.64
CA GLN A 706 29.84 -6.16 -4.12
C GLN A 706 28.73 -5.36 -4.82
N CYS A 707 28.38 -4.19 -4.29
CA CYS A 707 27.36 -3.35 -4.91
C CYS A 707 27.93 -2.62 -6.12
N ALA A 708 27.48 -3.02 -7.32
CA ALA A 708 27.66 -2.26 -8.54
C ALA A 708 26.31 -1.66 -8.94
N PHE A 709 26.27 -0.35 -9.15
CA PHE A 709 25.07 0.36 -9.59
C PHE A 709 25.31 1.01 -10.94
N ALA A 710 24.42 0.75 -11.89
CA ALA A 710 24.38 1.44 -13.17
C ALA A 710 22.95 1.94 -13.41
N THR A 711 22.82 3.22 -13.76
CA THR A 711 21.54 3.74 -14.25
C THR A 711 21.30 3.20 -15.65
N LEU A 712 20.12 2.59 -15.89
CA LEU A 712 19.67 2.22 -17.23
C LEU A 712 19.90 3.38 -18.22
N PRO A 713 20.46 3.14 -19.42
CA PRO A 713 20.67 4.19 -20.40
C PRO A 713 19.32 4.82 -20.73
N THR A 714 19.22 6.14 -20.51
CA THR A 714 18.08 6.93 -20.93
C THR A 714 17.94 6.79 -22.45
N ALA A 715 16.90 6.09 -22.91
CA ALA A 715 16.51 6.12 -24.31
C ALA A 715 16.27 7.59 -24.68
N ARG A 716 17.15 8.13 -25.53
CA ARG A 716 17.05 9.49 -26.06
C ARG A 716 15.92 9.59 -27.06
#